data_AF-A0A4U1CWG9-F1
#
_entry.id   AF-A0A4U1CWG9-F1
#
_cell.length_a   1.000
_cell.length_b   1.000
_cell.length_c   1.000
_cell.angle_alpha   90.00
_cell.angle_beta   90.00
_cell.angle_gamma   90.00
#
_symmetry.space_group_name_H-M   'P 1'
#
loop_
_entity.id
_entity.type
_entity.pdbx_description
1 polymer ?
#
loop_
_entity_poly.entity_id
_entity_poly.type
_entity_poly.pdbx_seq_one_letter_code
_entity_poly.pdbx_strand_id
1 'polypeptide(L)'
;MFCIEKSLGRFKNLLVFILFVGLGYANNCKAQSDTEYDEVSIFLNVQRVGALEIPALIRNEMAYLPVSDIFDFLQIKNVVSARLDSISGSFITPEAKFIIDKPNNRITYLDKVYDLKPDELIGTSTGLYLRSDYFGKIFGLNCTFNFRSLSIILNTEIELPVIREMRLVEMRSNLNRLKGTVKADTIIGRTYPLFHFGAADYSAFISKDNVGNAADARLSLGLGGVIAGGESNIVLNYHNNEPFDWTRQYFLWRLANNDNRIAKQILAGKVQGLSIASLYAPVLGVQVTNTPTTYRRSFGTYTLSNHTEPNWTVELYVNGVLASYVKADASGFYTFNVPLVYGNTLIKLRFYGPFGEERSSEQNISIPFNFLPKGEFEYNASAGFVQDNQDSRFARLSTNYGLNKRVSIGGGMEYLSSITTGKTIPFINTSVRVLSNLLFSAEYDHGVRSKALLSYNLPGGLQVEVNNIWYKKGQTAINNTFLEERKATLTLPIKSRHFSAYTRLSVQQVILPNINYILGDWLISGTFRKFSPSINSYIVAMEGGDPYLYSNFSLAIRLPKSIILTQQAQYEYVEKNLVGIKTALEKRVFKRGYLNAAYERNFRSDISNIEFGLRYDFSFAQAAISVRKMDNIVRYQQSVSGSLVYDRKSQYTSFNNYTSIGKGVIVMIPYLDLNGNNRREVDEPKVPGLNMRVNGGRIKQSVKDTTIQITDLEAYITYNIELDSSSFNNIAWQLRKKNYAVAIDPNVVKRIEVPVAVVGQVSGRVMLKNGNEEKGMGRLIIRLYNDKSILIGRTVSEVDGYFTYLGLFPGVYRAMIDSAQLKQLNLSASPILLPFTIIRNNEGSEVDGLTFTVTLKNQEHIENPVVKNVETRVDSTITKTATPVNKITTPLPTTSGITIQAAHFKSGNAFKAKTYLSRYNHTVILIPAEKYYYNVRIIGINNMQEAITLLKKIRMVGYPDAYILNRRSP
;
A
#
# COMPACT_ATOMS: atom_id res chain seq x y z
N MET A 1 64.95 21.03 15.07
CA MET A 1 66.24 21.06 15.79
C MET A 1 66.68 19.62 16.00
N PHE A 2 67.93 19.32 15.65
CA PHE A 2 68.63 18.01 15.56
C PHE A 2 68.63 17.27 14.21
N CYS A 3 69.66 17.66 13.42
CA CYS A 3 70.58 16.95 12.52
C CYS A 3 70.26 15.52 12.05
N ILE A 4 70.27 15.16 10.76
CA ILE A 4 71.30 15.26 9.67
C ILE A 4 72.26 14.05 9.62
N GLU A 5 72.23 13.38 8.44
CA GLU A 5 73.27 12.54 7.79
C GLU A 5 73.67 11.20 8.46
N LYS A 6 74.10 10.13 7.78
CA LYS A 6 74.54 9.83 6.39
C LYS A 6 74.61 8.29 6.32
N SER A 7 74.16 7.66 5.23
CA SER A 7 74.70 6.39 4.66
C SER A 7 73.69 5.82 3.65
N LEU A 8 73.64 6.43 2.46
CA LEU A 8 72.94 5.89 1.30
C LEU A 8 73.88 6.02 0.11
N GLY A 9 74.57 4.93 -0.25
CA GLY A 9 75.48 4.98 -1.38
C GLY A 9 76.38 3.76 -1.47
N ARG A 10 75.81 2.58 -1.77
CA ARG A 10 76.55 1.47 -2.44
C ARG A 10 75.71 0.27 -2.89
N PHE A 11 74.39 0.25 -2.72
CA PHE A 11 73.52 -0.87 -3.14
C PHE A 11 72.65 -0.62 -4.39
N LYS A 12 72.93 0.41 -5.19
CA LYS A 12 72.11 0.78 -6.37
C LYS A 12 72.62 0.26 -7.72
N ASN A 13 73.85 -0.27 -7.81
CA ASN A 13 74.45 -0.62 -9.12
C ASN A 13 74.56 -2.12 -9.41
N LEU A 14 74.20 -3.03 -8.48
CA LEU A 14 74.25 -4.48 -8.74
C LEU A 14 72.90 -5.07 -9.17
N LEU A 15 71.78 -4.40 -8.88
CA LEU A 15 70.43 -4.86 -9.24
C LEU A 15 69.99 -4.42 -10.65
N VAL A 16 70.70 -3.44 -11.25
CA VAL A 16 70.40 -2.91 -12.58
C VAL A 16 71.01 -3.76 -13.71
N PHE A 17 72.00 -4.61 -13.41
CA PHE A 17 72.68 -5.42 -14.43
C PHE A 17 72.09 -6.82 -14.63
N ILE A 18 71.29 -7.34 -13.67
CA ILE A 18 70.64 -8.66 -13.79
C ILE A 18 69.24 -8.55 -14.42
N LEU A 19 68.63 -7.36 -14.46
CA LEU A 19 67.34 -7.16 -15.12
C LEU A 19 67.43 -6.94 -16.64
N PHE A 20 68.63 -6.79 -17.20
CA PHE A 20 68.83 -6.42 -18.62
C PHE A 20 69.17 -7.61 -19.55
N VAL A 21 69.32 -8.83 -19.05
CA VAL A 21 69.75 -10.01 -19.85
C VAL A 21 68.65 -11.08 -20.02
N GLY A 22 67.47 -10.89 -19.45
CA GLY A 22 66.34 -11.83 -19.58
C GLY A 22 65.38 -11.59 -20.74
N LEU A 23 65.63 -10.59 -21.60
CA LEU A 23 64.63 -10.07 -22.57
C LEU A 23 64.86 -10.53 -24.03
N GLY A 24 65.63 -11.59 -24.24
CA GLY A 24 66.08 -11.98 -25.57
C GLY A 24 65.69 -13.37 -26.04
N TYR A 25 64.58 -13.99 -25.61
CA TYR A 25 64.05 -15.23 -26.24
C TYR A 25 62.58 -15.45 -25.90
N ALA A 26 61.66 -14.81 -26.65
CA ALA A 26 60.26 -15.22 -26.79
C ALA A 26 59.54 -14.49 -27.94
N ASN A 27 60.14 -14.43 -29.14
CA ASN A 27 59.39 -14.05 -30.34
C ASN A 27 58.74 -15.29 -30.94
N ASN A 28 57.53 -15.59 -30.51
CA ASN A 28 56.43 -16.19 -31.29
C ASN A 28 55.24 -16.49 -30.38
N CYS A 29 54.57 -15.45 -29.91
CA CYS A 29 53.17 -15.53 -29.53
C CYS A 29 52.41 -14.61 -30.47
N LYS A 30 51.64 -15.17 -31.40
CA LYS A 30 50.68 -14.40 -32.19
C LYS A 30 49.61 -13.89 -31.20
N ALA A 31 49.70 -12.61 -30.86
CA ALA A 31 48.60 -11.91 -30.20
C ALA A 31 47.40 -11.87 -31.16
N GLN A 32 46.21 -11.98 -30.57
CA GLN A 32 44.93 -11.90 -31.25
C GLN A 32 44.86 -10.67 -32.16
N SER A 33 44.18 -10.81 -33.30
CA SER A 33 43.86 -9.70 -34.20
C SER A 33 43.27 -8.52 -33.41
N ASP A 34 43.96 -7.38 -33.39
CA ASP A 34 43.48 -6.12 -32.81
C ASP A 34 42.16 -5.72 -33.49
N THR A 35 41.03 -5.95 -32.83
CA THR A 35 39.85 -5.14 -33.06
C THR A 35 40.11 -3.78 -32.46
N GLU A 36 39.97 -2.70 -33.24
CA GLU A 36 40.28 -1.31 -32.86
C GLU A 36 39.40 -0.76 -31.71
N TYR A 37 38.46 -1.56 -31.22
CA TYR A 37 37.48 -1.25 -30.18
C TYR A 37 37.11 -2.54 -29.41
N ASP A 38 36.84 -2.38 -28.11
CA ASP A 38 36.38 -3.47 -27.25
C ASP A 38 34.86 -3.44 -27.16
N GLU A 39 34.19 -4.53 -27.55
CA GLU A 39 32.75 -4.69 -27.35
C GLU A 39 32.49 -5.24 -25.94
N VAL A 40 31.83 -4.45 -25.11
CA VAL A 40 31.51 -4.81 -23.72
C VAL A 40 30.06 -4.48 -23.38
N SER A 41 29.49 -5.24 -22.45
CA SER A 41 28.18 -4.92 -21.89
C SER A 41 28.30 -3.80 -20.84
N ILE A 42 27.48 -2.76 -20.95
CA ILE A 42 27.48 -1.63 -20.01
C ILE A 42 26.09 -1.39 -19.43
N PHE A 43 26.04 -0.83 -18.23
CA PHE A 43 24.78 -0.51 -17.55
C PHE A 43 24.31 0.91 -17.86
N LEU A 44 23.25 1.06 -18.64
CA LEU A 44 22.61 2.35 -18.95
C LEU A 44 21.55 2.66 -17.88
N ASN A 45 21.72 3.75 -17.15
CA ASN A 45 20.75 4.27 -16.19
C ASN A 45 20.12 5.55 -16.73
N VAL A 46 18.84 5.51 -17.06
CA VAL A 46 18.06 6.64 -17.53
C VAL A 46 17.27 7.23 -16.36
N GLN A 47 17.58 8.47 -16.01
CA GLN A 47 16.96 9.14 -14.87
C GLN A 47 15.42 9.16 -15.01
N ARG A 48 14.70 8.72 -13.98
CA ARG A 48 13.22 8.64 -13.90
C ARG A 48 12.55 7.59 -14.81
N VAL A 49 13.30 6.81 -15.58
CA VAL A 49 12.76 5.73 -16.42
C VAL A 49 13.16 4.36 -15.86
N GLY A 50 14.45 4.14 -15.64
CA GLY A 50 14.98 2.86 -15.18
C GLY A 50 16.38 2.59 -15.73
N ALA A 51 16.83 1.34 -15.61
CA ALA A 51 18.13 0.94 -16.12
C ALA A 51 18.05 -0.34 -16.95
N LEU A 52 18.96 -0.46 -17.92
CA LEU A 52 19.06 -1.57 -18.85
C LEU A 52 20.53 -1.87 -19.13
N GLU A 53 20.85 -3.14 -19.35
CA GLU A 53 22.16 -3.56 -19.84
C GLU A 53 22.18 -3.55 -21.36
N ILE A 54 23.15 -2.87 -21.97
CA ILE A 54 23.27 -2.72 -23.43
C ILE A 54 24.70 -3.03 -23.88
N PRO A 55 24.88 -3.63 -25.08
CA PRO A 55 26.22 -3.75 -25.67
C PRO A 55 26.72 -2.36 -26.07
N ALA A 56 27.98 -2.05 -25.77
CA ALA A 56 28.64 -0.82 -26.19
C ALA A 56 30.05 -1.11 -26.69
N LEU A 57 30.54 -0.26 -27.59
CA LEU A 57 31.93 -0.31 -28.03
C LEU A 57 32.72 0.72 -27.23
N ILE A 58 33.84 0.32 -26.65
CA ILE A 58 34.76 1.22 -25.97
C ILE A 58 36.02 1.38 -26.81
N ARG A 59 36.38 2.63 -27.10
CA ARG A 59 37.64 2.99 -27.75
C ARG A 59 38.18 4.24 -27.07
N ASN A 60 39.42 4.19 -26.58
CA ASN A 60 40.09 5.32 -25.89
C ASN A 60 39.25 5.91 -24.73
N GLU A 61 38.75 5.06 -23.82
CA GLU A 61 37.88 5.43 -22.68
C GLU A 61 36.54 6.10 -23.07
N MET A 62 36.20 6.15 -24.36
CA MET A 62 34.94 6.69 -24.86
C MET A 62 33.99 5.55 -25.25
N ALA A 63 32.73 5.66 -24.81
CA ALA A 63 31.68 4.72 -25.14
C ALA A 63 30.91 5.12 -26.41
N TYR A 64 30.69 4.15 -27.28
CA TYR A 64 29.82 4.21 -28.46
C TYR A 64 28.61 3.32 -28.21
N LEU A 65 27.43 3.88 -28.46
CA LEU A 65 26.17 3.30 -28.03
C LEU A 65 25.29 2.92 -29.22
N PRO A 66 24.62 1.75 -29.15
CA PRO A 66 23.70 1.31 -30.19
C PRO A 66 22.51 2.26 -30.24
N VAL A 67 22.34 2.93 -31.38
CA VAL A 67 21.31 3.97 -31.54
C VAL A 67 19.90 3.37 -31.45
N SER A 68 19.66 2.24 -32.13
CA SER A 68 18.35 1.56 -32.12
C SER A 68 17.95 1.14 -30.72
N ASP A 69 18.85 0.46 -29.98
CA ASP A 69 18.53 -0.09 -28.66
C ASP A 69 18.19 1.01 -27.64
N ILE A 70 18.91 2.15 -27.68
CA ILE A 70 18.59 3.32 -26.84
C ILE A 70 17.25 3.93 -27.25
N PHE A 71 17.01 4.14 -28.54
CA PHE A 71 15.77 4.75 -29.01
C PHE A 71 14.56 3.85 -28.73
N ASP A 72 14.67 2.54 -28.90
CA ASP A 72 13.63 1.58 -28.56
C ASP A 72 13.32 1.58 -27.06
N PHE A 73 14.35 1.62 -26.20
CA PHE A 73 14.17 1.72 -24.75
C PHE A 73 13.47 3.02 -24.33
N LEU A 74 13.78 4.14 -25.00
CA LEU A 74 13.12 5.43 -24.79
C LEU A 74 11.78 5.57 -25.52
N GLN A 75 11.34 4.53 -26.24
CA GLN A 75 10.15 4.50 -27.10
C GLN A 75 10.14 5.58 -28.20
N ILE A 76 11.31 5.90 -28.74
CA ILE A 76 11.49 6.79 -29.88
C ILE A 76 11.39 5.98 -31.16
N LYS A 77 10.44 6.33 -32.02
CA LYS A 77 10.20 5.63 -33.28
C LYS A 77 11.41 5.74 -34.20
N ASN A 78 12.01 4.60 -34.51
CA ASN A 78 13.14 4.46 -35.42
C ASN A 78 12.95 3.22 -36.32
N VAL A 79 13.57 3.25 -37.50
CA VAL A 79 13.55 2.18 -38.50
C VAL A 79 14.97 2.02 -39.02
N VAL A 80 15.52 0.84 -38.83
CA VAL A 80 16.84 0.46 -39.34
C VAL A 80 16.69 -0.07 -40.78
N SER A 81 17.59 0.36 -41.65
CA SER A 81 17.67 -0.12 -43.05
C SER A 81 18.04 -1.60 -43.15
N ALA A 82 17.69 -2.23 -44.27
CA ALA A 82 17.95 -3.66 -44.52
C ALA A 82 19.45 -4.03 -44.54
N ARG A 83 20.33 -3.05 -44.80
CA ARG A 83 21.80 -3.21 -44.78
C ARG A 83 22.44 -2.82 -43.45
N LEU A 84 21.64 -2.41 -42.45
CA LEU A 84 22.10 -1.90 -41.14
C LEU A 84 23.04 -0.69 -41.26
N ASP A 85 22.99 0.06 -42.36
CA ASP A 85 23.90 1.15 -42.70
C ASP A 85 23.28 2.55 -42.47
N SER A 86 21.98 2.59 -42.20
CA SER A 86 21.24 3.81 -41.89
C SER A 86 20.06 3.58 -40.94
N ILE A 87 19.76 4.57 -40.11
CA ILE A 87 18.60 4.60 -39.19
C ILE A 87 17.80 5.87 -39.47
N SER A 88 16.49 5.74 -39.66
CA SER A 88 15.58 6.87 -39.89
C SER A 88 14.43 6.84 -38.91
N GLY A 89 13.87 8.01 -38.57
CA GLY A 89 12.78 8.07 -37.60
C GLY A 89 12.27 9.46 -37.31
N SER A 90 11.47 9.57 -36.25
CA SER A 90 10.92 10.83 -35.74
C SER A 90 11.16 10.93 -34.24
N PHE A 91 11.80 12.01 -33.81
CA PHE A 91 12.20 12.23 -32.43
C PHE A 91 11.11 13.01 -31.68
N ILE A 92 10.33 12.32 -30.83
CA ILE A 92 9.26 12.88 -29.99
C ILE A 92 8.05 13.43 -30.76
N THR A 93 8.25 14.32 -31.73
CA THR A 93 7.20 14.88 -32.60
C THR A 93 7.32 14.37 -34.04
N PRO A 94 6.21 14.28 -34.80
CA PRO A 94 6.23 13.86 -36.20
C PRO A 94 7.06 14.76 -37.13
N GLU A 95 7.20 16.05 -36.78
CA GLU A 95 7.94 17.06 -37.54
C GLU A 95 9.46 16.95 -37.31
N ALA A 96 9.90 16.42 -36.17
CA ALA A 96 11.30 16.25 -35.80
C ALA A 96 11.91 14.98 -36.40
N LYS A 97 11.97 14.90 -37.73
CA LYS A 97 12.55 13.76 -38.45
C LYS A 97 14.07 13.71 -38.27
N PHE A 98 14.61 12.50 -38.17
CA PHE A 98 16.04 12.25 -38.17
C PHE A 98 16.44 11.14 -39.15
N ILE A 99 17.64 11.25 -39.71
CA ILE A 99 18.30 10.23 -40.53
C ILE A 99 19.77 10.18 -40.10
N ILE A 100 20.23 9.01 -39.66
CA ILE A 100 21.63 8.72 -39.32
C ILE A 100 22.15 7.80 -40.42
N ASP A 101 23.09 8.29 -41.22
CA ASP A 101 23.59 7.64 -42.42
C ASP A 101 25.10 7.38 -42.28
N LYS A 102 25.49 6.10 -42.28
CA LYS A 102 26.91 5.69 -42.19
C LYS A 102 27.67 5.84 -43.51
N PRO A 103 27.15 5.43 -44.69
CA PRO A 103 27.79 5.67 -45.98
C PRO A 103 28.23 7.13 -46.19
N ASN A 104 27.39 8.08 -45.77
CA ASN A 104 27.67 9.51 -45.89
C ASN A 104 28.27 10.15 -44.61
N ASN A 105 28.48 9.35 -43.53
CA ASN A 105 28.88 9.80 -42.19
C ASN A 105 28.15 11.08 -41.74
N ARG A 106 26.83 11.10 -41.83
CA ARG A 106 26.01 12.30 -41.61
C ARG A 106 24.78 12.01 -40.79
N ILE A 107 24.44 12.92 -39.89
CA ILE A 107 23.15 12.93 -39.19
C ILE A 107 22.35 14.14 -39.65
N THR A 108 21.14 13.90 -40.15
CA THR A 108 20.17 14.95 -40.45
C THR A 108 19.12 14.96 -39.35
N TYR A 109 18.88 16.09 -38.69
CA TYR A 109 17.86 16.26 -37.65
C TYR A 109 17.20 17.63 -37.78
N LEU A 110 15.87 17.70 -37.88
CA LEU A 110 15.12 18.96 -38.09
C LEU A 110 15.67 19.78 -39.29
N ASP A 111 15.93 19.09 -40.41
CA ASP A 111 16.54 19.65 -41.63
C ASP A 111 17.93 20.29 -41.44
N LYS A 112 18.54 20.17 -40.26
CA LYS A 112 19.94 20.50 -40.00
C LYS A 112 20.82 19.29 -40.23
N VAL A 113 21.93 19.52 -40.93
CA VAL A 113 22.92 18.51 -41.27
C VAL A 113 24.10 18.61 -40.31
N TYR A 114 24.47 17.49 -39.71
CA TYR A 114 25.62 17.31 -38.84
C TYR A 114 26.57 16.31 -39.51
N ASP A 115 27.71 16.79 -40.02
CA ASP A 115 28.75 15.93 -40.59
C ASP A 115 29.58 15.32 -39.45
N LEU A 116 29.70 13.98 -39.45
CA LEU A 116 30.46 13.22 -38.47
C LEU A 116 31.85 12.88 -39.01
N LYS A 117 32.85 12.79 -38.12
CA LYS A 117 34.16 12.25 -38.51
C LYS A 117 34.06 10.74 -38.76
N PRO A 118 34.95 10.15 -39.59
CA PRO A 118 34.87 8.74 -39.99
C PRO A 118 34.78 7.73 -38.82
N ASP A 119 35.36 8.08 -37.66
CA ASP A 119 35.43 7.26 -36.44
C ASP A 119 34.28 7.46 -35.45
N GLU A 120 33.33 8.37 -35.70
CA GLU A 120 32.33 8.79 -34.70
C GLU A 120 31.02 8.00 -34.76
N LEU A 121 30.80 7.32 -35.88
CA LEU A 121 29.71 6.38 -36.11
C LEU A 121 30.33 5.07 -36.55
N ILE A 122 30.10 3.98 -35.82
CA ILE A 122 30.69 2.67 -36.12
C ILE A 122 29.56 1.74 -36.57
N GLY A 123 29.72 1.12 -37.74
CA GLY A 123 28.83 0.07 -38.22
C GLY A 123 29.43 -1.29 -37.91
N THR A 124 28.70 -2.13 -37.19
CA THR A 124 29.07 -3.52 -36.93
C THR A 124 28.11 -4.46 -37.65
N SER A 125 28.37 -5.77 -37.62
CA SER A 125 27.41 -6.79 -38.08
C SER A 125 26.11 -6.81 -37.27
N THR A 126 26.07 -6.07 -36.16
CA THR A 126 25.01 -6.10 -35.17
C THR A 126 24.21 -4.79 -35.08
N GLY A 127 24.68 -3.69 -35.68
CA GLY A 127 23.95 -2.42 -35.78
C GLY A 127 24.87 -1.19 -35.92
N LEU A 128 24.27 0.00 -35.75
CA LEU A 128 24.99 1.28 -35.77
C LEU A 128 25.20 1.83 -34.37
N TYR A 129 26.46 2.17 -34.07
CA TYR A 129 26.92 2.67 -32.78
C TYR A 129 27.38 4.12 -32.93
N LEU A 130 26.78 5.02 -32.17
CA LEU A 130 27.09 6.44 -32.16
C LEU A 130 27.86 6.80 -30.89
N ARG A 131 28.89 7.64 -30.99
CA ARG A 131 29.62 8.11 -29.81
C ARG A 131 28.67 8.83 -28.83
N SER A 132 28.78 8.50 -27.55
CA SER A 132 27.84 8.90 -26.49
C SER A 132 27.60 10.42 -26.36
N ASP A 133 28.55 11.27 -26.72
CA ASP A 133 28.44 12.73 -26.67
C ASP A 133 27.44 13.31 -27.69
N TYR A 134 27.25 12.65 -28.83
CA TYR A 134 26.35 13.13 -29.88
C TYR A 134 24.86 12.99 -29.52
N PHE A 135 24.51 12.06 -28.63
CA PHE A 135 23.16 11.97 -28.07
C PHE A 135 22.77 13.26 -27.33
N GLY A 136 23.70 13.85 -26.58
CA GLY A 136 23.49 15.13 -25.90
C GLY A 136 23.45 16.29 -26.89
N LYS A 137 24.43 16.37 -27.80
CA LYS A 137 24.58 17.49 -28.75
C LYS A 137 23.44 17.62 -29.76
N ILE A 138 22.91 16.50 -30.26
CA ILE A 138 21.91 16.48 -31.34
C ILE A 138 20.50 16.33 -30.77
N PHE A 139 20.32 15.41 -29.81
CA PHE A 139 19.00 15.00 -29.34
C PHE A 139 18.66 15.50 -27.91
N GLY A 140 19.58 16.19 -27.24
CA GLY A 140 19.38 16.65 -25.85
C GLY A 140 19.35 15.51 -24.82
N LEU A 141 19.96 14.36 -25.16
CA LEU A 141 20.09 13.17 -24.31
C LEU A 141 21.51 13.08 -23.75
N ASN A 142 21.77 13.78 -22.65
CA ASN A 142 23.13 13.89 -22.10
C ASN A 142 23.56 12.56 -21.48
N CYS A 143 24.49 11.86 -22.15
CA CYS A 143 25.05 10.59 -21.71
C CYS A 143 26.43 10.82 -21.07
N THR A 144 26.59 10.46 -19.80
CA THR A 144 27.88 10.50 -19.10
C THR A 144 28.38 9.08 -18.85
N PHE A 145 29.49 8.72 -19.48
CA PHE A 145 30.10 7.40 -19.34
C PHE A 145 31.09 7.36 -18.18
N ASN A 146 30.99 6.34 -17.33
CA ASN A 146 31.93 6.03 -16.28
C ASN A 146 32.65 4.72 -16.62
N PHE A 147 33.89 4.83 -17.09
CA PHE A 147 34.71 3.70 -17.50
C PHE A 147 34.99 2.71 -16.35
N ARG A 148 35.16 3.19 -15.11
CA ARG A 148 35.48 2.31 -13.96
C ARG A 148 34.32 1.39 -13.56
N SER A 149 33.10 1.85 -13.74
CA SER A 149 31.89 1.08 -13.40
C SER A 149 31.16 0.54 -14.63
N LEU A 150 31.73 0.73 -15.83
CA LEU A 150 31.13 0.36 -17.12
C LEU A 150 29.65 0.75 -17.18
N SER A 151 29.35 2.01 -16.86
CA SER A 151 27.97 2.49 -16.77
C SER A 151 27.80 3.86 -17.41
N ILE A 152 26.59 4.12 -17.91
CA ILE A 152 26.19 5.42 -18.47
C ILE A 152 25.01 5.95 -17.69
N ILE A 153 25.10 7.22 -17.31
CA ILE A 153 23.95 7.95 -16.77
C ILE A 153 23.42 8.86 -17.89
N LEU A 154 22.16 8.63 -18.26
CA LEU A 154 21.46 9.47 -19.22
C LEU A 154 20.53 10.42 -18.47
N ASN A 155 20.83 11.71 -18.58
CA ASN A 155 20.01 12.79 -18.05
C ASN A 155 19.42 13.63 -19.20
N THR A 156 18.15 14.00 -19.09
CA THR A 156 17.51 14.88 -20.07
C THR A 156 16.49 15.78 -19.37
N GLU A 157 16.39 17.01 -19.84
CA GLU A 157 15.34 17.96 -19.45
C GLU A 157 14.08 17.82 -20.33
N ILE A 158 14.19 17.09 -21.43
CA ILE A 158 13.12 16.87 -22.38
C ILE A 158 12.18 15.81 -21.82
N GLU A 159 10.88 16.04 -21.91
CA GLU A 159 9.88 15.04 -21.51
C GLU A 159 9.82 13.91 -22.57
N LEU A 160 10.46 12.80 -22.25
CA LEU A 160 10.52 11.62 -23.11
C LEU A 160 9.14 10.94 -23.26
N PRO A 161 8.84 10.31 -24.42
CA PRO A 161 7.60 9.58 -24.64
C PRO A 161 7.32 8.52 -23.57
N VAL A 162 8.33 7.76 -23.16
CA VAL A 162 8.22 6.74 -22.11
C VAL A 162 7.79 7.32 -20.75
N ILE A 163 8.32 8.50 -20.36
CA ILE A 163 7.94 9.17 -19.11
C ILE A 163 6.49 9.65 -19.18
N ARG A 164 6.10 10.19 -20.35
CA ARG A 164 4.72 10.63 -20.60
C ARG A 164 3.75 9.44 -20.54
N GLU A 165 4.09 8.30 -21.14
CA GLU A 165 3.28 7.09 -21.07
C GLU A 165 3.17 6.56 -19.63
N MET A 166 4.28 6.44 -18.92
CA MET A 166 4.31 6.02 -17.51
C MET A 166 3.38 6.89 -16.64
N ARG A 167 3.45 8.22 -16.81
CA ARG A 167 2.58 9.16 -16.07
C ARG A 167 1.11 9.03 -16.48
N LEU A 168 0.80 8.80 -17.77
CA LEU A 168 -0.57 8.55 -18.23
C LEU A 168 -1.15 7.26 -17.66
N VAL A 169 -0.35 6.20 -17.57
CA VAL A 169 -0.73 4.93 -16.93
C VAL A 169 -1.00 5.12 -15.44
N GLU A 170 -0.14 5.86 -14.74
CA GLU A 170 -0.32 6.19 -13.32
C GLU A 170 -1.60 7.00 -13.07
N MET A 171 -1.84 8.05 -13.87
CA MET A 171 -3.08 8.85 -13.77
C MET A 171 -4.33 8.01 -14.04
N ARG A 172 -4.31 7.13 -15.05
CA ARG A 172 -5.41 6.19 -15.32
C ARG A 172 -5.65 5.25 -14.15
N SER A 173 -4.59 4.73 -13.53
CA SER A 173 -4.68 3.88 -12.34
C SER A 173 -5.29 4.64 -11.16
N ASN A 174 -4.87 5.87 -10.91
CA ASN A 174 -5.41 6.74 -9.87
C ASN A 174 -6.90 7.05 -10.09
N LEU A 175 -7.31 7.37 -11.33
CA LEU A 175 -8.72 7.59 -11.67
C LEU A 175 -9.58 6.33 -11.49
N ASN A 176 -9.06 5.17 -11.89
CA ASN A 176 -9.73 3.89 -11.68
C ASN A 176 -9.88 3.56 -10.19
N ARG A 177 -8.87 3.86 -9.37
CA ARG A 177 -8.93 3.73 -7.90
C ARG A 177 -9.98 4.67 -7.29
N LEU A 178 -10.07 5.92 -7.76
CA LEU A 178 -11.10 6.87 -7.32
C LEU A 178 -12.52 6.45 -7.73
N LYS A 179 -12.69 5.86 -8.91
CA LYS A 179 -13.98 5.37 -9.42
C LYS A 179 -14.38 3.99 -8.88
N GLY A 180 -13.44 3.23 -8.30
CA GLY A 180 -13.66 1.88 -7.81
C GLY A 180 -13.69 0.79 -8.89
N THR A 181 -13.37 1.12 -10.15
CA THR A 181 -13.35 0.19 -11.29
C THR A 181 -11.93 -0.36 -11.47
N VAL A 182 -11.60 -1.48 -10.84
CA VAL A 182 -10.29 -2.13 -10.98
C VAL A 182 -10.44 -3.40 -11.82
N LYS A 183 -9.59 -3.57 -12.83
CA LYS A 183 -9.49 -4.81 -13.60
C LYS A 183 -8.74 -5.83 -12.75
N ALA A 184 -9.42 -6.90 -12.33
CA ALA A 184 -8.83 -7.97 -11.53
C ALA A 184 -8.53 -9.20 -12.39
N ASP A 185 -7.46 -9.91 -12.06
CA ASP A 185 -7.08 -11.17 -12.71
C ASP A 185 -7.93 -12.34 -12.18
N THR A 186 -8.37 -12.24 -10.93
CA THR A 186 -9.24 -13.23 -10.28
C THR A 186 -10.34 -12.52 -9.50
N ILE A 187 -11.59 -12.96 -9.72
CA ILE A 187 -12.77 -12.46 -9.01
C ILE A 187 -13.26 -13.59 -8.11
N ILE A 188 -13.30 -13.33 -6.81
CA ILE A 188 -13.83 -14.26 -5.81
C ILE A 188 -15.17 -13.71 -5.32
N GLY A 189 -16.24 -14.29 -5.84
CA GLY A 189 -17.61 -13.92 -5.51
C GLY A 189 -18.00 -14.28 -4.08
N ARG A 190 -19.23 -13.91 -3.74
CA ARG A 190 -19.84 -14.22 -2.44
C ARG A 190 -20.21 -15.70 -2.32
N THR A 191 -20.29 -16.15 -1.08
CA THR A 191 -20.75 -17.49 -0.72
C THR A 191 -22.07 -17.38 0.05
N TYR A 192 -22.96 -18.33 -0.18
CA TYR A 192 -24.29 -18.37 0.45
C TYR A 192 -24.46 -19.67 1.26
N PRO A 193 -23.71 -19.86 2.37
CA PRO A 193 -23.89 -21.04 3.20
C PRO A 193 -25.28 -21.07 3.83
N LEU A 194 -25.87 -22.25 3.96
CA LEU A 194 -27.16 -22.43 4.64
C LEU A 194 -27.05 -22.12 6.14
N PHE A 195 -25.99 -22.56 6.80
CA PHE A 195 -25.74 -22.29 8.21
C PHE A 195 -24.25 -22.12 8.47
N HIS A 196 -23.85 -21.01 9.10
CA HIS A 196 -22.48 -20.74 9.52
C HIS A 196 -22.48 -19.75 10.69
N PHE A 197 -21.83 -20.06 11.80
CA PHE A 197 -21.56 -19.08 12.86
C PHE A 197 -20.07 -18.82 12.89
N GLY A 198 -19.69 -17.54 12.81
CA GLY A 198 -18.29 -17.16 12.63
C GLY A 198 -17.77 -16.10 13.58
N ALA A 199 -18.65 -15.36 14.26
CA ALA A 199 -18.26 -14.33 15.20
C ALA A 199 -19.09 -14.37 16.49
N ALA A 200 -18.45 -14.08 17.61
CA ALA A 200 -19.10 -13.87 18.90
C ALA A 200 -18.47 -12.67 19.61
N ASP A 201 -19.26 -11.67 19.94
CA ASP A 201 -18.82 -10.50 20.71
C ASP A 201 -19.31 -10.64 22.15
N TYR A 202 -18.46 -10.30 23.12
CA TYR A 202 -18.82 -10.36 24.52
C TYR A 202 -18.48 -9.04 25.20
N SER A 203 -19.35 -8.62 26.12
CA SER A 203 -19.04 -7.53 27.05
C SER A 203 -19.65 -7.81 28.41
N ALA A 204 -18.88 -7.56 29.46
CA ALA A 204 -19.35 -7.62 30.83
C ALA A 204 -19.00 -6.31 31.52
N PHE A 205 -19.95 -5.77 32.27
CA PHE A 205 -19.80 -4.59 33.10
C PHE A 205 -20.36 -4.90 34.48
N ILE A 206 -19.56 -4.66 35.52
CA ILE A 206 -19.95 -4.87 36.90
C ILE A 206 -19.68 -3.59 37.67
N SER A 207 -20.65 -3.15 38.45
CA SER A 207 -20.55 -1.97 39.30
C SER A 207 -21.11 -2.28 40.68
N LYS A 208 -20.37 -1.92 41.73
CA LYS A 208 -20.80 -2.10 43.13
C LYS A 208 -20.50 -0.84 43.92
N ASP A 209 -21.46 -0.39 44.70
CA ASP A 209 -21.25 0.70 45.67
C ASP A 209 -21.04 0.16 47.09
N ASN A 210 -20.56 1.05 47.97
CA ASN A 210 -20.33 0.79 49.38
C ASN A 210 -21.59 0.98 50.26
N VAL A 211 -22.76 1.30 49.68
CA VAL A 211 -23.99 1.67 50.43
C VAL A 211 -24.93 0.46 50.62
N GLY A 212 -24.43 -0.76 50.41
CA GLY A 212 -25.22 -1.99 50.64
C GLY A 212 -26.18 -2.35 49.51
N ASN A 213 -26.27 -1.57 48.43
CA ASN A 213 -27.09 -1.92 47.26
C ASN A 213 -26.56 -3.18 46.57
N ALA A 214 -27.42 -3.99 45.95
CA ALA A 214 -26.97 -5.13 45.14
C ALA A 214 -25.96 -4.66 44.06
N ALA A 215 -24.99 -5.53 43.72
CA ALA A 215 -24.11 -5.24 42.58
C ALA A 215 -24.96 -5.10 41.31
N ASP A 216 -24.62 -4.18 40.42
CA ASP A 216 -25.19 -4.05 39.07
C ASP A 216 -24.27 -4.80 38.10
N ALA A 217 -24.76 -5.89 37.52
CA ALA A 217 -24.04 -6.72 36.56
C ALA A 217 -24.80 -6.74 35.24
N ARG A 218 -24.13 -6.25 34.19
CA ARG A 218 -24.66 -6.16 32.83
C ARG A 218 -23.77 -6.99 31.91
N LEU A 219 -24.36 -7.98 31.25
CA LEU A 219 -23.67 -8.85 30.30
C LEU A 219 -24.32 -8.70 28.94
N SER A 220 -23.51 -8.64 27.88
CA SER A 220 -23.97 -8.67 26.50
C SER A 220 -23.20 -9.72 25.73
N LEU A 221 -23.93 -10.55 24.98
CA LEU A 221 -23.39 -11.57 24.08
C LEU A 221 -23.98 -11.34 22.69
N GLY A 222 -23.13 -10.93 21.75
CA GLY A 222 -23.45 -10.90 20.33
C GLY A 222 -23.01 -12.20 19.66
N LEU A 223 -23.84 -12.73 18.76
CA LEU A 223 -23.56 -13.84 17.87
C LEU A 223 -23.78 -13.41 16.44
N GLY A 224 -22.76 -13.58 15.60
CA GLY A 224 -22.77 -13.27 14.18
C GLY A 224 -22.59 -14.53 13.34
N GLY A 225 -23.50 -14.72 12.40
CA GLY A 225 -23.46 -15.84 11.46
C GLY A 225 -24.17 -15.56 10.14
N VAL A 226 -24.42 -16.64 9.41
CA VAL A 226 -25.21 -16.73 8.20
C VAL A 226 -26.22 -17.86 8.37
N ILE A 227 -27.50 -17.55 8.15
CA ILE A 227 -28.62 -18.50 8.14
C ILE A 227 -29.36 -18.33 6.81
N ALA A 228 -29.66 -19.42 6.12
CA ALA A 228 -30.31 -19.42 4.80
C ALA A 228 -29.67 -18.44 3.79
N GLY A 229 -28.33 -18.33 3.78
CA GLY A 229 -27.58 -17.42 2.92
C GLY A 229 -27.64 -15.93 3.29
N GLY A 230 -28.45 -15.54 4.28
CA GLY A 230 -28.51 -14.19 4.83
C GLY A 230 -27.69 -14.06 6.11
N GLU A 231 -27.14 -12.88 6.36
CA GLU A 231 -26.49 -12.53 7.62
C GLU A 231 -27.46 -12.60 8.78
N SER A 232 -27.04 -13.20 9.88
CA SER A 232 -27.80 -13.27 11.11
C SER A 232 -26.97 -12.71 12.26
N ASN A 233 -27.45 -11.63 12.84
CA ASN A 233 -26.84 -11.02 14.02
C ASN A 233 -27.84 -11.07 15.17
N ILE A 234 -27.44 -11.66 16.29
CA ILE A 234 -28.25 -11.81 17.50
C ILE A 234 -27.44 -11.17 18.64
N VAL A 235 -28.05 -10.30 19.45
CA VAL A 235 -27.42 -9.73 20.64
C VAL A 235 -28.34 -9.97 21.82
N LEU A 236 -27.80 -10.68 22.81
CA LEU A 236 -28.45 -11.00 24.05
C LEU A 236 -27.91 -10.09 25.16
N ASN A 237 -28.79 -9.35 25.82
CA ASN A 237 -28.48 -8.46 26.93
C ASN A 237 -29.10 -9.00 28.22
N TYR A 238 -28.27 -9.16 29.24
CA TYR A 238 -28.65 -9.62 30.56
C TYR A 238 -28.29 -8.58 31.61
N HIS A 239 -29.24 -8.32 32.51
CA HIS A 239 -29.11 -7.43 33.65
C HIS A 239 -29.55 -8.21 34.88
N ASN A 240 -28.74 -8.22 35.94
CA ASN A 240 -29.10 -9.00 37.14
C ASN A 240 -30.22 -8.39 37.98
N ASN A 241 -30.47 -7.09 37.84
CA ASN A 241 -31.47 -6.35 38.61
C ASN A 241 -32.80 -6.14 37.86
N GLU A 242 -32.93 -6.71 36.66
CA GLU A 242 -34.12 -6.58 35.81
C GLU A 242 -34.50 -7.94 35.22
N PRO A 243 -35.80 -8.24 35.02
CA PRO A 243 -36.20 -9.48 34.36
C PRO A 243 -35.73 -9.49 32.89
N PHE A 244 -35.57 -10.70 32.34
CA PHE A 244 -35.22 -10.85 30.93
C PHE A 244 -36.34 -10.32 30.03
N ASP A 245 -36.06 -9.23 29.32
CA ASP A 245 -37.02 -8.54 28.46
C ASP A 245 -36.65 -8.73 26.98
N TRP A 246 -37.59 -9.28 26.21
CA TRP A 246 -37.45 -9.49 24.77
C TRP A 246 -37.32 -8.19 23.98
N THR A 247 -37.83 -7.06 24.48
CA THR A 247 -37.70 -5.75 23.83
C THR A 247 -36.25 -5.27 23.79
N ARG A 248 -35.43 -5.69 24.75
CA ARG A 248 -34.00 -5.32 24.90
C ARG A 248 -33.02 -6.24 24.19
N GLN A 249 -33.49 -7.38 23.67
CA GLN A 249 -32.69 -8.27 22.84
C GLN A 249 -32.69 -7.76 21.40
N TYR A 250 -31.65 -8.05 20.63
CA TYR A 250 -31.62 -7.67 19.21
C TYR A 250 -31.44 -8.92 18.35
N PHE A 251 -32.19 -9.02 17.26
CA PHE A 251 -32.00 -10.07 16.27
C PHE A 251 -32.38 -9.52 14.90
N LEU A 252 -31.51 -9.73 13.93
CA LEU A 252 -31.71 -9.29 12.56
C LEU A 252 -31.16 -10.34 11.60
N TRP A 253 -32.03 -10.79 10.71
CA TRP A 253 -31.65 -11.53 9.51
C TRP A 253 -31.66 -10.57 8.32
N ARG A 254 -30.58 -10.55 7.54
CA ARG A 254 -30.42 -9.68 6.37
C ARG A 254 -29.86 -10.49 5.20
N LEU A 255 -30.66 -10.64 4.15
CA LEU A 255 -30.19 -11.11 2.85
C LEU A 255 -29.93 -9.90 1.96
N ALA A 256 -28.72 -9.79 1.42
CA ALA A 256 -28.40 -8.73 0.48
C ALA A 256 -27.69 -9.23 -0.77
N ASN A 257 -28.02 -8.62 -1.90
CA ASN A 257 -27.38 -8.78 -3.19
C ASN A 257 -27.46 -7.45 -3.95
N ASN A 258 -26.35 -6.72 -4.01
CA ASN A 258 -26.30 -5.39 -4.64
C ASN A 258 -26.46 -5.44 -6.17
N ASP A 259 -26.28 -6.60 -6.79
CA ASP A 259 -26.40 -6.79 -8.25
C ASP A 259 -27.85 -6.93 -8.70
N ASN A 260 -28.78 -7.20 -7.78
CA ASN A 260 -30.20 -7.27 -8.09
C ASN A 260 -30.78 -5.88 -8.35
N ARG A 261 -31.56 -5.74 -9.43
CA ARG A 261 -32.19 -4.47 -9.83
C ARG A 261 -33.47 -4.18 -9.04
N ILE A 262 -34.20 -5.22 -8.64
CA ILE A 262 -35.54 -5.07 -8.02
C ILE A 262 -35.39 -4.86 -6.52
N ALA A 263 -34.84 -5.83 -5.79
CA ALA A 263 -34.62 -5.75 -4.35
C ALA A 263 -33.17 -6.11 -4.02
N LYS A 264 -32.43 -5.17 -3.43
CA LYS A 264 -31.02 -5.37 -3.05
C LYS A 264 -30.87 -5.91 -1.65
N GLN A 265 -31.81 -5.61 -0.76
CA GLN A 265 -31.80 -6.09 0.62
C GLN A 265 -33.20 -6.52 1.06
N ILE A 266 -33.25 -7.63 1.79
CA ILE A 266 -34.41 -8.13 2.51
C ILE A 266 -33.96 -8.34 3.96
N LEU A 267 -34.66 -7.71 4.89
CA LEU A 267 -34.38 -7.79 6.32
C LEU A 267 -35.60 -8.34 7.05
N ALA A 268 -35.37 -9.18 8.05
CA ALA A 268 -36.40 -9.71 8.93
C ALA A 268 -35.90 -9.73 10.38
N GLY A 269 -36.78 -9.39 11.33
CA GLY A 269 -36.44 -9.28 12.76
C GLY A 269 -36.66 -7.86 13.25
N LYS A 270 -35.78 -7.36 14.12
CA LYS A 270 -35.87 -5.98 14.63
C LYS A 270 -35.33 -5.00 13.60
N VAL A 271 -36.20 -4.56 12.70
CA VAL A 271 -35.86 -3.62 11.63
C VAL A 271 -35.82 -2.20 12.17
N GLN A 272 -34.76 -1.47 11.81
CA GLN A 272 -34.62 -0.06 12.14
C GLN A 272 -34.88 0.77 10.87
N GLY A 273 -35.96 1.53 10.88
CA GLY A 273 -36.31 2.47 9.82
C GLY A 273 -36.34 3.90 10.35
N LEU A 274 -36.05 4.87 9.49
CA LEU A 274 -36.40 6.26 9.76
C LEU A 274 -37.93 6.31 9.89
N SER A 275 -38.43 6.78 11.03
CA SER A 275 -39.86 6.98 11.34
C SER A 275 -40.13 8.47 11.50
N ILE A 276 -41.27 8.97 11.00
CA ILE A 276 -41.72 10.35 11.25
C ILE A 276 -42.29 10.40 12.67
N ALA A 277 -43.10 9.40 13.02
CA ALA A 277 -43.64 9.24 14.35
C ALA A 277 -42.57 8.80 15.36
N SER A 278 -42.74 9.24 16.61
CA SER A 278 -41.86 8.86 17.72
C SER A 278 -42.08 7.40 18.11
N LEU A 279 -41.13 6.53 17.75
CA LEU A 279 -41.10 5.12 18.16
C LEU A 279 -40.18 4.95 19.37
N TYR A 280 -40.72 4.44 20.48
CA TYR A 280 -39.99 4.19 21.72
C TYR A 280 -39.60 2.72 21.93
N ALA A 281 -40.09 1.84 21.06
CA ALA A 281 -39.79 0.42 21.07
C ALA A 281 -39.40 -0.03 19.65
N PRO A 282 -38.61 -1.11 19.52
CA PRO A 282 -38.18 -1.61 18.22
C PRO A 282 -39.36 -2.16 17.41
N VAL A 283 -39.26 -2.03 16.07
CA VAL A 283 -40.20 -2.63 15.14
C VAL A 283 -39.76 -4.05 14.82
N LEU A 284 -40.57 -5.04 15.19
CA LEU A 284 -40.42 -6.42 14.77
C LEU A 284 -41.17 -6.64 13.46
N GLY A 285 -40.45 -6.89 12.37
CA GLY A 285 -41.05 -6.97 11.05
C GLY A 285 -40.11 -7.34 9.93
N VAL A 286 -40.51 -6.98 8.72
CA VAL A 286 -39.78 -7.22 7.47
C VAL A 286 -39.54 -5.88 6.77
N GLN A 287 -38.39 -5.75 6.13
CA GLN A 287 -38.03 -4.60 5.32
C GLN A 287 -37.44 -5.05 3.98
N VAL A 288 -37.89 -4.44 2.89
CA VAL A 288 -37.38 -4.68 1.53
C VAL A 288 -36.92 -3.35 0.94
N THR A 289 -35.73 -3.32 0.38
CA THR A 289 -35.17 -2.11 -0.22
C THR A 289 -34.24 -2.42 -1.39
N ASN A 290 -34.18 -1.51 -2.36
CA ASN A 290 -33.19 -1.52 -3.44
C ASN A 290 -32.02 -0.54 -3.21
N THR A 291 -31.95 0.08 -2.03
CA THR A 291 -30.77 0.83 -1.59
C THR A 291 -29.61 -0.15 -1.40
N PRO A 292 -28.41 0.13 -1.95
CA PRO A 292 -27.26 -0.76 -1.81
C PRO A 292 -26.80 -0.88 -0.34
N THR A 293 -26.20 -2.02 0.03
CA THR A 293 -25.61 -2.18 1.38
C THR A 293 -24.38 -1.31 1.60
N THR A 294 -23.78 -0.81 0.53
CA THR A 294 -22.55 -0.04 0.54
C THR A 294 -22.83 1.42 0.25
N TYR A 295 -22.13 2.33 0.93
CA TYR A 295 -22.16 3.74 0.55
C TYR A 295 -21.68 3.92 -0.89
N ARG A 296 -22.45 4.70 -1.67
CA ARG A 296 -22.08 5.06 -3.04
C ARG A 296 -20.76 5.85 -2.96
N ARG A 297 -19.70 5.39 -3.66
CA ARG A 297 -18.38 6.05 -3.64
C ARG A 297 -18.25 7.18 -4.65
N SER A 298 -18.95 7.09 -5.79
CA SER A 298 -18.93 8.11 -6.84
C SER A 298 -20.34 8.64 -7.10
N PHE A 299 -20.47 9.97 -7.17
CA PHE A 299 -21.72 10.66 -7.51
C PHE A 299 -21.80 11.01 -9.00
N GLY A 300 -20.67 11.34 -9.62
CA GLY A 300 -20.59 11.72 -11.03
C GLY A 300 -19.35 12.54 -11.36
N THR A 301 -19.43 13.39 -12.39
CA THR A 301 -18.37 14.34 -12.76
C THR A 301 -18.89 15.79 -12.75
N TYR A 302 -18.01 16.71 -12.34
CA TYR A 302 -18.17 18.16 -12.33
C TYR A 302 -17.14 18.78 -13.28
N THR A 303 -17.60 19.61 -14.22
CA THR A 303 -16.70 20.35 -15.10
C THR A 303 -16.25 21.63 -14.39
N LEU A 304 -14.98 21.67 -14.01
CA LEU A 304 -14.30 22.81 -13.42
C LEU A 304 -13.59 23.58 -14.54
N SER A 305 -14.08 24.77 -14.87
CA SER A 305 -13.45 25.65 -15.86
C SER A 305 -13.11 26.99 -15.23
N ASN A 306 -11.91 27.50 -15.48
CA ASN A 306 -11.48 28.82 -15.01
C ASN A 306 -10.29 29.33 -15.87
N HIS A 307 -9.82 30.53 -15.57
CA HIS A 307 -8.63 31.12 -16.18
C HIS A 307 -7.44 31.13 -15.21
N THR A 308 -6.24 30.99 -15.76
CA THR A 308 -4.93 31.21 -15.13
C THR A 308 -4.07 32.05 -16.10
N GLU A 309 -2.78 32.18 -15.84
CA GLU A 309 -1.88 32.88 -16.77
C GLU A 309 -1.63 32.03 -18.03
N PRO A 310 -1.43 32.63 -19.21
CA PRO A 310 -1.19 31.89 -20.45
C PRO A 310 -0.03 30.89 -20.36
N ASN A 311 -0.19 29.71 -20.95
CA ASN A 311 0.81 28.63 -20.95
C ASN A 311 1.17 27.99 -19.60
N TRP A 312 0.48 28.34 -18.51
CA TRP A 312 0.71 27.70 -17.21
C TRP A 312 0.17 26.27 -17.20
N THR A 313 0.87 25.38 -16.49
CA THR A 313 0.42 23.99 -16.30
C THR A 313 -0.38 23.89 -15.02
N VAL A 314 -1.61 23.40 -15.11
CA VAL A 314 -2.50 23.22 -13.97
C VAL A 314 -2.60 21.74 -13.64
N GLU A 315 -2.26 21.35 -12.43
CA GLU A 315 -2.46 20.01 -11.89
C GLU A 315 -3.69 19.97 -10.99
N LEU A 316 -4.58 19.01 -11.23
CA LEU A 316 -5.76 18.71 -10.45
C LEU A 316 -5.49 17.54 -9.51
N TYR A 317 -5.55 17.81 -8.21
CA TYR A 317 -5.54 16.82 -7.15
C TYR A 317 -6.95 16.66 -6.58
N VAL A 318 -7.42 15.43 -6.44
CA VAL A 318 -8.69 15.09 -5.78
C VAL A 318 -8.38 14.20 -4.59
N ASN A 319 -8.72 14.68 -3.38
CA ASN A 319 -8.40 14.02 -2.11
C ASN A 319 -6.90 13.68 -1.96
N GLY A 320 -6.04 14.58 -2.46
CA GLY A 320 -4.58 14.43 -2.40
C GLY A 320 -3.96 13.53 -3.48
N VAL A 321 -4.76 12.95 -4.38
CA VAL A 321 -4.28 12.12 -5.50
C VAL A 321 -4.30 12.94 -6.79
N LEU A 322 -3.23 12.92 -7.58
CA LEU A 322 -3.17 13.56 -8.89
C LEU A 322 -4.18 12.88 -9.84
N ALA A 323 -5.23 13.61 -10.19
CA ALA A 323 -6.35 13.13 -10.99
C ALA A 323 -6.23 13.52 -12.46
N SER A 324 -5.70 14.71 -12.76
CA SER A 324 -5.50 15.21 -14.12
C SER A 324 -4.50 16.37 -14.11
N TYR A 325 -3.94 16.74 -15.25
CA TYR A 325 -3.34 18.05 -15.46
C TYR A 325 -3.63 18.54 -16.87
N VAL A 326 -3.64 19.86 -17.08
CA VAL A 326 -3.88 20.50 -18.37
C VAL A 326 -2.98 21.73 -18.45
N LYS A 327 -2.36 21.96 -19.61
CA LYS A 327 -1.69 23.23 -19.90
C LYS A 327 -2.75 24.23 -20.38
N ALA A 328 -2.81 25.39 -19.74
CA ALA A 328 -3.72 26.46 -20.09
C ALA A 328 -3.40 27.02 -21.48
N ASP A 329 -4.44 27.42 -22.21
CA ASP A 329 -4.27 27.96 -23.57
C ASP A 329 -3.69 29.39 -23.59
N ALA A 330 -3.64 30.01 -24.77
CA ALA A 330 -3.13 31.36 -24.95
C ALA A 330 -3.98 32.44 -24.22
N SER A 331 -5.24 32.14 -23.88
CA SER A 331 -6.11 32.99 -23.07
C SER A 331 -6.04 32.65 -21.56
N GLY A 332 -5.18 31.68 -21.20
CA GLY A 332 -5.10 31.16 -19.84
C GLY A 332 -6.27 30.28 -19.44
N PHE A 333 -7.16 29.92 -20.37
CA PHE A 333 -8.32 29.08 -20.07
C PHE A 333 -7.89 27.62 -19.84
N TYR A 334 -8.49 26.99 -18.83
CA TYR A 334 -8.35 25.56 -18.57
C TYR A 334 -9.67 24.96 -18.10
N THR A 335 -9.84 23.65 -18.37
CA THR A 335 -11.03 22.89 -17.95
C THR A 335 -10.67 21.49 -17.50
N PHE A 336 -11.34 21.02 -16.45
CA PHE A 336 -11.21 19.67 -15.90
C PHE A 336 -12.57 19.02 -15.70
N ASN A 337 -12.67 17.74 -16.00
CA ASN A 337 -13.80 16.92 -15.55
C ASN A 337 -13.44 16.22 -14.24
N VAL A 338 -13.78 16.85 -13.12
CA VAL A 338 -13.47 16.37 -11.77
C VAL A 338 -14.45 15.28 -11.36
N PRO A 339 -14.00 14.06 -11.01
CA PRO A 339 -14.88 13.04 -10.43
C PRO A 339 -15.31 13.48 -9.03
N LEU A 340 -16.62 13.50 -8.80
CA LEU A 340 -17.24 13.81 -7.51
C LEU A 340 -17.47 12.52 -6.72
N VAL A 341 -17.03 12.50 -5.47
CA VAL A 341 -17.30 11.43 -4.51
C VAL A 341 -18.31 11.91 -3.47
N TYR A 342 -19.08 10.98 -2.91
CA TYR A 342 -19.99 11.30 -1.80
C TYR A 342 -19.21 11.66 -0.54
N GLY A 343 -19.78 12.53 0.29
CA GLY A 343 -19.09 13.17 1.40
C GLY A 343 -18.25 14.35 0.92
N ASN A 344 -17.08 14.54 1.53
CA ASN A 344 -16.25 15.70 1.30
C ASN A 344 -15.17 15.41 0.24
N THR A 345 -15.19 16.15 -0.87
CA THR A 345 -14.20 16.07 -1.94
C THR A 345 -13.31 17.30 -1.88
N LEU A 346 -12.05 17.13 -1.45
CA LEU A 346 -11.05 18.20 -1.49
C LEU A 346 -10.42 18.23 -2.88
N ILE A 347 -10.66 19.32 -3.61
CA ILE A 347 -10.04 19.63 -4.89
C ILE A 347 -8.89 20.58 -4.61
N LYS A 348 -7.69 20.22 -5.04
CA LYS A 348 -6.52 21.10 -4.97
C LYS A 348 -5.96 21.28 -6.38
N LEU A 349 -5.92 22.52 -6.83
CA LEU A 349 -5.25 22.92 -8.05
C LEU A 349 -3.85 23.41 -7.70
N ARG A 350 -2.84 22.93 -8.41
CA ARG A 350 -1.50 23.52 -8.42
C ARG A 350 -1.22 24.09 -9.79
N PHE A 351 -0.70 25.30 -9.83
CA PHE A 351 -0.41 26.03 -11.06
C PHE A 351 1.10 26.22 -11.14
N TYR A 352 1.68 25.82 -12.27
CA TYR A 352 3.10 25.90 -12.55
C TYR A 352 3.35 26.84 -13.72
N GLY A 353 4.07 27.93 -13.46
CA GLY A 353 4.49 28.87 -14.48
C GLY A 353 5.73 28.38 -15.26
N PRO A 354 5.96 28.92 -16.47
CA PRO A 354 7.09 28.55 -17.31
C PRO A 354 8.46 28.92 -16.70
N PHE A 355 8.52 29.81 -15.71
CA PHE A 355 9.74 30.21 -15.01
C PHE A 355 9.85 29.57 -13.61
N GLY A 356 9.05 28.55 -13.32
CA GLY A 356 9.09 27.81 -12.06
C GLY A 356 8.24 28.44 -10.94
N GLU A 357 7.32 29.35 -11.26
CA GLU A 357 6.37 29.89 -10.30
C GLU A 357 5.35 28.82 -9.86
N GLU A 358 5.03 28.75 -8.57
CA GLU A 358 3.99 27.85 -8.05
C GLU A 358 2.87 28.65 -7.38
N ARG A 359 1.62 28.38 -7.76
CA ARG A 359 0.43 28.81 -7.03
C ARG A 359 -0.43 27.60 -6.69
N SER A 360 -1.23 27.70 -5.64
CA SER A 360 -2.22 26.65 -5.35
C SER A 360 -3.57 27.24 -4.95
N SER A 361 -4.63 26.54 -5.32
CA SER A 361 -6.00 26.84 -4.94
C SER A 361 -6.65 25.58 -4.41
N GLU A 362 -7.38 25.68 -3.31
CA GLU A 362 -8.09 24.56 -2.72
C GLU A 362 -9.59 24.87 -2.67
N GLN A 363 -10.39 23.94 -3.15
CA GLN A 363 -11.84 24.00 -3.12
C GLN A 363 -12.38 22.72 -2.51
N ASN A 364 -13.35 22.85 -1.61
CA ASN A 364 -13.97 21.71 -0.99
C ASN A 364 -15.43 21.57 -1.45
N ILE A 365 -15.78 20.41 -2.01
CA ILE A 365 -17.15 20.11 -2.46
C ILE A 365 -17.72 19.02 -1.57
N SER A 366 -18.78 19.33 -0.82
CA SER A 366 -19.49 18.37 0.02
C SER A 366 -20.77 17.90 -0.67
N ILE A 367 -20.90 16.59 -0.89
CA ILE A 367 -22.07 15.95 -1.46
C ILE A 367 -22.71 15.07 -0.39
N PRO A 368 -23.83 15.47 0.21
CA PRO A 368 -24.49 14.64 1.19
C PRO A 368 -25.16 13.42 0.53
N PHE A 369 -25.30 12.37 1.32
CA PHE A 369 -25.78 11.05 0.87
C PHE A 369 -27.28 11.02 0.53
N ASN A 370 -28.03 12.08 0.82
CA ASN A 370 -29.44 12.22 0.44
C ASN A 370 -29.64 12.53 -1.06
N PHE A 371 -28.59 12.90 -1.80
CA PHE A 371 -28.67 13.09 -3.25
C PHE A 371 -28.51 11.77 -4.00
N LEU A 372 -29.51 11.42 -4.81
CA LEU A 372 -29.43 10.29 -5.73
C LEU A 372 -28.86 10.74 -7.09
N PRO A 373 -28.04 9.91 -7.77
CA PRO A 373 -27.57 10.21 -9.11
C PRO A 373 -28.74 10.29 -10.11
N LYS A 374 -28.51 10.96 -11.24
CA LYS A 374 -29.54 11.14 -12.28
C LYS A 374 -30.08 9.78 -12.75
N GLY A 375 -31.40 9.60 -12.72
CA GLY A 375 -32.10 8.41 -13.18
C GLY A 375 -32.16 7.28 -12.17
N GLU A 376 -31.54 7.42 -10.99
CA GLU A 376 -31.55 6.40 -9.95
C GLU A 376 -32.83 6.51 -9.11
N PHE A 377 -33.49 5.38 -8.92
CA PHE A 377 -34.67 5.23 -8.08
C PHE A 377 -34.35 4.33 -6.88
N GLU A 378 -34.56 4.82 -5.68
CA GLU A 378 -34.45 4.05 -4.44
C GLU A 378 -35.79 3.98 -3.71
N TYR A 379 -36.11 2.82 -3.14
CA TYR A 379 -37.27 2.63 -2.28
C TYR A 379 -36.91 1.85 -1.01
N ASN A 380 -37.66 2.09 0.04
CA ASN A 380 -37.61 1.35 1.29
C ASN A 380 -39.04 1.07 1.76
N ALA A 381 -39.39 -0.21 1.86
CA ALA A 381 -40.68 -0.66 2.35
C ALA A 381 -40.46 -1.47 3.62
N SER A 382 -41.06 -1.05 4.73
CA SER A 382 -41.02 -1.77 6.01
C SER A 382 -42.44 -1.98 6.55
N ALA A 383 -42.65 -3.12 7.19
CA ALA A 383 -43.92 -3.44 7.85
C ALA A 383 -43.66 -4.37 9.05
N GLY A 384 -44.42 -4.18 10.13
CA GLY A 384 -44.26 -4.96 11.34
C GLY A 384 -45.12 -4.45 12.50
N PHE A 385 -44.71 -4.84 13.70
CA PHE A 385 -45.33 -4.43 14.96
C PHE A 385 -44.29 -3.76 15.84
N VAL A 386 -44.64 -2.64 16.43
CA VAL A 386 -43.86 -1.97 17.47
C VAL A 386 -44.05 -2.80 18.74
N GLN A 387 -42.96 -3.21 19.38
CA GLN A 387 -43.01 -3.94 20.66
C GLN A 387 -43.33 -3.00 21.83
N ASP A 388 -44.38 -2.19 21.69
CA ASP A 388 -44.96 -1.39 22.75
C ASP A 388 -46.03 -2.20 23.49
N ASN A 389 -46.65 -1.63 24.53
CA ASN A 389 -47.69 -2.32 25.30
C ASN A 389 -48.96 -2.62 24.50
N GLN A 390 -49.10 -2.12 23.26
CA GLN A 390 -50.29 -2.26 22.42
C GLN A 390 -50.03 -3.07 21.13
N ASP A 391 -48.81 -3.58 20.95
CA ASP A 391 -48.33 -4.21 19.71
C ASP A 391 -48.70 -3.40 18.46
N SER A 392 -48.41 -2.10 18.47
CA SER A 392 -48.85 -1.18 17.44
C SER A 392 -48.39 -1.59 16.04
N ARG A 393 -49.31 -1.65 15.09
CA ARG A 393 -49.02 -1.95 13.68
C ARG A 393 -48.28 -0.78 13.05
N PHE A 394 -47.14 -1.07 12.43
CA PHE A 394 -46.30 -0.11 11.73
C PHE A 394 -46.11 -0.53 10.27
N ALA A 395 -46.25 0.42 9.36
CA ALA A 395 -45.86 0.24 7.97
C ALA A 395 -45.33 1.55 7.40
N ARG A 396 -44.25 1.50 6.61
CA ARG A 396 -43.71 2.68 5.94
C ARG A 396 -43.22 2.31 4.55
N LEU A 397 -43.61 3.12 3.57
CA LEU A 397 -43.04 3.10 2.23
C LEU A 397 -42.38 4.45 1.98
N SER A 398 -41.11 4.47 1.61
CA SER A 398 -40.42 5.66 1.11
C SER A 398 -39.83 5.39 -0.26
N THR A 399 -39.89 6.38 -1.12
CA THR A 399 -39.34 6.35 -2.48
C THR A 399 -38.55 7.63 -2.72
N ASN A 400 -37.45 7.54 -3.44
CA ASN A 400 -36.58 8.67 -3.77
C ASN A 400 -36.11 8.51 -5.21
N TYR A 401 -36.06 9.60 -5.97
CA TYR A 401 -35.65 9.63 -7.36
C TYR A 401 -34.70 10.80 -7.65
N GLY A 402 -33.58 10.51 -8.30
CA GLY A 402 -32.65 11.52 -8.78
C GLY A 402 -33.11 12.10 -10.13
N LEU A 403 -33.86 13.21 -10.12
CA LEU A 403 -34.28 13.89 -11.36
C LEU A 403 -33.10 14.34 -12.21
N ASN A 404 -32.09 14.95 -11.58
CA ASN A 404 -30.84 15.36 -12.20
C ASN A 404 -29.71 15.45 -11.16
N LYS A 405 -28.49 15.84 -11.58
CA LYS A 405 -27.33 15.96 -10.67
C LYS A 405 -27.50 17.00 -9.54
N ARG A 406 -28.53 17.86 -9.60
CA ARG A 406 -28.82 18.93 -8.64
C ARG A 406 -30.12 18.73 -7.86
N VAL A 407 -31.02 17.83 -8.28
CA VAL A 407 -32.36 17.70 -7.70
C VAL A 407 -32.66 16.23 -7.47
N SER A 408 -33.00 15.89 -6.23
CA SER A 408 -33.59 14.61 -5.84
C SER A 408 -34.92 14.87 -5.15
N ILE A 409 -35.96 14.13 -5.53
CA ILE A 409 -37.29 14.22 -4.92
C ILE A 409 -37.64 12.85 -4.38
N GLY A 410 -38.26 12.81 -3.22
CA GLY A 410 -38.79 11.60 -2.63
C GLY A 410 -40.17 11.82 -2.05
N GLY A 411 -40.83 10.73 -1.76
CA GLY A 411 -42.16 10.73 -1.16
C GLY A 411 -42.53 9.34 -0.67
N GLY A 412 -43.56 9.29 0.14
CA GLY A 412 -43.94 8.06 0.78
C GLY A 412 -45.13 8.20 1.71
N MET A 413 -45.38 7.14 2.45
CA MET A 413 -46.44 7.08 3.45
C MET A 413 -45.97 6.27 4.64
N GLU A 414 -46.24 6.77 5.83
CA GLU A 414 -46.06 6.07 7.09
C GLU A 414 -47.43 5.79 7.71
N TYR A 415 -47.58 4.62 8.32
CA TYR A 415 -48.75 4.20 9.06
C TYR A 415 -48.32 3.70 10.43
N LEU A 416 -48.94 4.23 11.48
CA LEU A 416 -48.75 3.77 12.85
C LEU A 416 -50.09 3.75 13.60
N SER A 417 -50.48 2.59 14.13
CA SER A 417 -51.81 2.42 14.73
C SER A 417 -52.00 3.11 16.08
N SER A 418 -50.92 3.35 16.86
CA SER A 418 -50.97 3.99 18.18
C SER A 418 -51.25 5.49 18.12
N ILE A 419 -51.13 6.13 16.95
CA ILE A 419 -51.39 7.56 16.80
C ILE A 419 -52.90 7.80 16.80
N THR A 420 -53.36 8.76 17.60
CA THR A 420 -54.79 9.12 17.69
C THR A 420 -55.27 9.99 16.52
N THR A 421 -54.41 10.85 15.99
CA THR A 421 -54.72 11.78 14.88
C THR A 421 -53.77 11.52 13.71
N GLY A 422 -54.30 11.34 12.49
CA GLY A 422 -53.43 11.17 11.31
C GLY A 422 -52.60 9.88 11.34
N LYS A 423 -53.22 8.73 11.62
CA LYS A 423 -52.57 7.39 11.62
C LYS A 423 -51.77 7.11 10.34
N THR A 424 -52.22 7.67 9.22
CA THR A 424 -51.53 7.66 7.92
C THR A 424 -50.91 9.03 7.68
N ILE A 425 -49.59 9.06 7.53
CA ILE A 425 -48.78 10.26 7.33
C ILE A 425 -48.13 10.16 5.94
N PRO A 426 -48.79 10.64 4.88
CA PRO A 426 -48.13 10.82 3.59
C PRO A 426 -47.11 11.95 3.69
N PHE A 427 -45.95 11.77 3.09
CA PHE A 427 -44.86 12.75 3.11
C PHE A 427 -44.22 12.92 1.75
N ILE A 428 -43.67 14.11 1.52
CA ILE A 428 -42.84 14.44 0.36
C ILE A 428 -41.56 15.10 0.84
N ASN A 429 -40.43 14.76 0.25
CA ASN A 429 -39.16 15.40 0.50
C ASN A 429 -38.49 15.81 -0.81
N THR A 430 -37.66 16.84 -0.73
CA THR A 430 -36.89 17.34 -1.86
C THR A 430 -35.53 17.82 -1.39
N SER A 431 -34.51 17.56 -2.19
CA SER A 431 -33.15 18.01 -1.96
C SER A 431 -32.62 18.64 -3.23
N VAL A 432 -32.24 19.92 -3.14
CA VAL A 432 -31.82 20.76 -4.25
C VAL A 432 -30.44 21.34 -3.98
N ARG A 433 -29.50 21.12 -4.90
CA ARG A 433 -28.22 21.79 -4.95
C ARG A 433 -28.37 23.07 -5.77
N VAL A 434 -28.61 24.18 -5.07
CA VAL A 434 -28.82 25.51 -5.68
C VAL A 434 -27.53 26.01 -6.31
N LEU A 435 -26.41 25.93 -5.57
CA LEU A 435 -25.05 26.19 -6.03
C LEU A 435 -24.15 24.99 -5.69
N SER A 436 -22.92 24.92 -6.19
CA SER A 436 -22.01 23.77 -5.92
C SER A 436 -21.86 23.45 -4.42
N ASN A 437 -21.97 24.48 -3.57
CA ASN A 437 -21.80 24.37 -2.14
C ASN A 437 -23.02 24.86 -1.32
N LEU A 438 -24.14 25.18 -1.98
CA LEU A 438 -25.40 25.60 -1.35
C LEU A 438 -26.45 24.53 -1.57
N LEU A 439 -26.89 23.91 -0.48
CA LEU A 439 -27.83 22.80 -0.47
C LEU A 439 -29.09 23.24 0.27
N PHE A 440 -30.23 22.99 -0.34
CA PHE A 440 -31.54 23.20 0.23
C PHE A 440 -32.26 21.86 0.31
N SER A 441 -32.83 21.51 1.45
CA SER A 441 -33.65 20.32 1.61
C SER A 441 -34.95 20.70 2.30
N ALA A 442 -36.07 20.19 1.81
CA ALA A 442 -37.38 20.41 2.41
C ALA A 442 -38.13 19.08 2.54
N GLU A 443 -38.90 18.95 3.61
CA GLU A 443 -39.72 17.77 3.91
C GLU A 443 -41.07 18.26 4.43
N TYR A 444 -42.15 17.71 3.89
CA TYR A 444 -43.51 18.01 4.30
C TYR A 444 -44.20 16.70 4.68
N ASP A 445 -44.49 16.56 5.96
CA ASP A 445 -45.19 15.42 6.56
C ASP A 445 -46.65 15.85 6.79
N HIS A 446 -47.56 15.34 5.99
CA HIS A 446 -48.95 15.79 5.99
C HIS A 446 -49.59 15.60 7.36
N GLY A 447 -50.12 16.69 7.93
CA GLY A 447 -50.77 16.68 9.25
C GLY A 447 -49.82 16.62 10.44
N VAL A 448 -48.49 16.59 10.23
CA VAL A 448 -47.50 16.43 11.32
C VAL A 448 -46.52 17.61 11.36
N ARG A 449 -45.69 17.81 10.34
CA ARG A 449 -44.68 18.87 10.33
C ARG A 449 -44.21 19.27 8.92
N SER A 450 -43.53 20.40 8.84
CA SER A 450 -42.77 20.85 7.68
C SER A 450 -41.36 21.20 8.12
N LYS A 451 -40.34 20.80 7.36
CA LYS A 451 -38.94 21.05 7.67
C LYS A 451 -38.25 21.67 6.47
N ALA A 452 -37.41 22.67 6.70
CA ALA A 452 -36.54 23.28 5.71
C ALA A 452 -35.11 23.39 6.27
N LEU A 453 -34.14 22.91 5.49
CA LEU A 453 -32.72 22.90 5.82
C LEU A 453 -31.94 23.59 4.69
N LEU A 454 -31.21 24.64 5.01
CA LEU A 454 -30.25 25.30 4.14
C LEU A 454 -28.85 25.06 4.68
N SER A 455 -27.96 24.51 3.87
CA SER A 455 -26.55 24.29 4.22
C SER A 455 -25.64 24.94 3.17
N TYR A 456 -24.75 25.82 3.61
CA TYR A 456 -23.81 26.53 2.76
C TYR A 456 -22.37 26.31 3.24
N ASN A 457 -21.54 25.71 2.38
CA ASN A 457 -20.16 25.37 2.71
C ASN A 457 -19.16 26.14 1.83
N LEU A 458 -18.55 27.19 2.34
CA LEU A 458 -17.59 28.00 1.56
C LEU A 458 -16.22 27.31 1.42
N PRO A 459 -15.47 27.58 0.33
CA PRO A 459 -14.12 27.06 0.15
C PRO A 459 -13.15 27.41 1.29
N GLY A 460 -13.32 28.59 1.91
CA GLY A 460 -12.54 29.04 3.07
C GLY A 460 -12.84 28.27 4.37
N GLY A 461 -13.70 27.25 4.33
CA GLY A 461 -14.05 26.41 5.48
C GLY A 461 -15.25 26.91 6.29
N LEU A 462 -15.76 28.11 6.04
CA LEU A 462 -16.97 28.62 6.68
C LEU A 462 -18.18 27.77 6.29
N GLN A 463 -18.91 27.26 7.27
CA GLN A 463 -20.14 26.49 7.09
C GLN A 463 -21.29 27.21 7.78
N VAL A 464 -22.40 27.39 7.06
CA VAL A 464 -23.63 27.98 7.58
C VAL A 464 -24.74 26.96 7.41
N GLU A 465 -25.46 26.66 8.49
CA GLU A 465 -26.63 25.78 8.46
C GLU A 465 -27.82 26.49 9.09
N VAL A 466 -28.95 26.52 8.39
CA VAL A 466 -30.22 27.05 8.89
C VAL A 466 -31.26 25.96 8.76
N ASN A 467 -31.81 25.52 9.90
CA ASN A 467 -32.81 24.47 9.99
C ASN A 467 -34.06 25.01 10.68
N ASN A 468 -35.18 24.99 9.98
CA ASN A 468 -36.48 25.41 10.50
C ASN A 468 -37.46 24.24 10.44
N ILE A 469 -38.17 23.99 11.53
CA ILE A 469 -39.21 22.96 11.62
C ILE A 469 -40.49 23.62 12.13
N TRP A 470 -41.58 23.44 11.41
CA TRP A 470 -42.92 23.89 11.78
C TRP A 470 -43.79 22.67 12.06
N TYR A 471 -44.39 22.60 13.24
CA TYR A 471 -45.24 21.50 13.66
C TYR A 471 -46.72 21.87 13.52
N LYS A 472 -47.56 20.91 13.14
CA LYS A 472 -49.01 21.11 13.13
C LYS A 472 -49.54 21.10 14.56
N LYS A 473 -50.23 22.18 14.96
CA LYS A 473 -50.87 22.27 16.28
C LYS A 473 -51.81 21.08 16.52
N GLY A 474 -51.60 20.36 17.63
CA GLY A 474 -52.42 19.22 18.05
C GLY A 474 -52.06 17.87 17.40
N GLN A 475 -50.98 17.79 16.62
CA GLN A 475 -50.47 16.52 16.09
C GLN A 475 -50.03 15.59 17.23
N THR A 476 -50.24 14.28 17.07
CA THR A 476 -49.86 13.25 18.07
C THR A 476 -48.82 12.26 17.57
N ALA A 477 -48.29 12.44 16.36
CA ALA A 477 -47.30 11.55 15.76
C ALA A 477 -45.90 11.73 16.38
N ILE A 478 -45.50 12.97 16.60
CA ILE A 478 -44.24 13.33 17.27
C ILE A 478 -44.59 13.72 18.69
N ASN A 479 -44.03 13.02 19.67
CA ASN A 479 -44.31 13.28 21.07
C ASN A 479 -43.49 14.49 21.57
N ASN A 480 -43.86 15.68 21.10
CA ASN A 480 -43.39 16.97 21.58
C ASN A 480 -44.54 17.99 21.53
N THR A 481 -44.40 19.08 22.28
CA THR A 481 -45.39 20.17 22.32
C THR A 481 -44.95 21.38 21.50
N PHE A 482 -43.93 21.24 20.66
CA PHE A 482 -43.33 22.37 19.96
C PHE A 482 -44.24 22.81 18.81
N LEU A 483 -44.35 24.11 18.58
CA LEU A 483 -45.03 24.69 17.42
C LEU A 483 -44.03 25.01 16.30
N GLU A 484 -42.87 25.54 16.67
CA GLU A 484 -41.82 25.89 15.73
C GLU A 484 -40.45 25.76 16.38
N GLU A 485 -39.48 25.30 15.61
CA GLU A 485 -38.07 25.22 16.00
C GLU A 485 -37.24 25.88 14.91
N ARG A 486 -36.47 26.91 15.29
CA ARG A 486 -35.57 27.64 14.39
C ARG A 486 -34.15 27.45 14.87
N LYS A 487 -33.25 27.02 14.01
CA LYS A 487 -31.85 26.79 14.39
C LYS A 487 -30.91 27.32 13.32
N ALA A 488 -29.96 28.15 13.72
CA ALA A 488 -28.86 28.60 12.90
C ALA A 488 -27.54 28.11 13.51
N THR A 489 -26.65 27.58 12.68
CA THR A 489 -25.31 27.15 13.09
C THR A 489 -24.27 27.73 12.13
N LEU A 490 -23.22 28.32 12.69
CA LEU A 490 -22.08 28.88 11.99
C LEU A 490 -20.82 28.14 12.46
N THR A 491 -20.06 27.57 11.54
CA THR A 491 -18.81 26.87 11.85
C THR A 491 -17.66 27.42 11.03
N LEU A 492 -16.54 27.76 11.66
CA LEU A 492 -15.35 28.27 11.00
C LEU A 492 -14.08 27.61 11.55
N PRO A 493 -13.40 26.76 10.75
CA PRO A 493 -12.06 26.30 11.04
C PRO A 493 -11.02 27.33 10.57
N ILE A 494 -10.07 27.66 11.43
CA ILE A 494 -8.96 28.57 11.13
C ILE A 494 -7.67 27.77 11.23
N LYS A 495 -6.93 27.67 10.13
CA LYS A 495 -5.64 26.98 10.09
C LYS A 495 -4.53 27.97 9.77
N SER A 496 -3.47 27.95 10.59
CA SER A 496 -2.22 28.66 10.36
C SER A 496 -1.05 27.70 10.54
N ARG A 497 0.17 28.10 10.14
CA ARG A 497 1.38 27.27 10.23
C ARG A 497 1.69 26.82 11.67
N HIS A 498 1.33 27.63 12.67
CA HIS A 498 1.71 27.41 14.08
C HIS A 498 0.52 27.21 15.03
N PHE A 499 -0.71 27.40 14.57
CA PHE A 499 -1.91 27.19 15.37
C PHE A 499 -3.06 26.70 14.49
N SER A 500 -3.95 25.91 15.09
CA SER A 500 -5.24 25.55 14.50
C SER A 500 -6.33 25.94 15.48
N ALA A 501 -7.31 26.71 15.02
CA ALA A 501 -8.48 27.08 15.81
C ALA A 501 -9.77 26.65 15.09
N TYR A 502 -10.82 26.55 15.88
CA TYR A 502 -12.14 26.11 15.46
C TYR A 502 -13.16 26.89 16.28
N THR A 503 -14.13 27.51 15.61
CA THR A 503 -15.26 28.16 16.27
C THR A 503 -16.57 27.61 15.72
N ARG A 504 -17.54 27.37 16.60
CA ARG A 504 -18.90 26.98 16.25
C ARG A 504 -19.88 27.77 17.11
N LEU A 505 -20.76 28.51 16.47
CA LEU A 505 -21.86 29.22 17.11
C LEU A 505 -23.18 28.59 16.66
N SER A 506 -24.02 28.17 17.59
CA SER A 506 -25.35 27.63 17.33
C SER A 506 -26.36 28.43 18.15
N VAL A 507 -27.40 28.93 17.50
CA VAL A 507 -28.53 29.59 18.14
C VAL A 507 -29.80 28.87 17.72
N GLN A 508 -30.60 28.47 18.71
CA GLN A 508 -31.83 27.73 18.54
C GLN A 508 -32.95 28.43 19.31
N GLN A 509 -34.08 28.67 18.66
CA GLN A 509 -35.30 29.15 19.28
C GLN A 509 -36.35 28.05 19.20
N VAL A 510 -36.94 27.70 20.33
CA VAL A 510 -38.04 26.74 20.42
C VAL A 510 -39.28 27.51 20.88
N ILE A 511 -40.34 27.42 20.06
CA ILE A 511 -41.62 28.08 20.29
C ILE A 511 -42.60 27.00 20.76
N LEU A 512 -43.09 27.14 21.99
CA LEU A 512 -44.14 26.30 22.57
C LEU A 512 -45.44 27.11 22.64
N PRO A 513 -46.61 26.47 22.88
CA PRO A 513 -47.89 27.18 22.91
C PRO A 513 -47.96 28.37 23.87
N ASN A 514 -47.24 28.31 24.99
CA ASN A 514 -47.34 29.29 26.08
C ASN A 514 -46.00 29.96 26.44
N ILE A 515 -44.87 29.43 25.97
CA ILE A 515 -43.52 29.86 26.38
C ILE A 515 -42.58 29.72 25.19
N ASN A 516 -41.69 30.69 25.02
CA ASN A 516 -40.59 30.60 24.08
C ASN A 516 -39.28 30.55 24.83
N TYR A 517 -38.31 29.76 24.34
CA TYR A 517 -36.96 29.81 24.88
C TYR A 517 -35.90 29.78 23.78
N ILE A 518 -34.79 30.44 24.06
CA ILE A 518 -33.61 30.54 23.22
C ILE A 518 -32.51 29.74 23.87
N LEU A 519 -31.90 28.85 23.09
CA LEU A 519 -30.71 28.10 23.43
C LEU A 519 -29.56 28.60 22.54
N GLY A 520 -28.45 29.00 23.13
CA GLY A 520 -27.22 29.32 22.41
C GLY A 520 -26.06 28.47 22.91
N ASP A 521 -25.20 28.05 21.99
CA ASP A 521 -23.94 27.33 22.23
C ASP A 521 -22.84 28.00 21.40
N TRP A 522 -21.75 28.40 22.03
CA TRP A 522 -20.60 28.99 21.37
C TRP A 522 -19.31 28.32 21.83
N LEU A 523 -18.79 27.45 20.97
CA LEU A 523 -17.53 26.75 21.15
C LEU A 523 -16.41 27.49 20.44
N ILE A 524 -15.35 27.81 21.17
CA ILE A 524 -14.07 28.27 20.63
C ILE A 524 -13.01 27.28 21.11
N SER A 525 -12.30 26.63 20.20
CA SER A 525 -11.20 25.72 20.53
C SER A 525 -9.96 26.05 19.71
N GLY A 526 -8.80 25.99 20.34
CA GLY A 526 -7.52 26.21 19.71
C GLY A 526 -6.55 25.12 20.09
N THR A 527 -5.56 24.87 19.24
CA THR A 527 -4.35 24.11 19.58
C THR A 527 -3.14 24.90 19.16
N PHE A 528 -2.27 25.14 20.13
CA PHE A 528 -1.00 25.82 19.96
C PHE A 528 0.10 24.98 20.63
N ARG A 529 0.93 24.32 19.82
CA ARG A 529 2.03 23.44 20.26
C ARG A 529 1.55 22.35 21.24
N LYS A 530 1.79 22.55 22.55
CA LYS A 530 1.46 21.60 23.63
C LYS A 530 0.18 21.97 24.38
N PHE A 531 -0.44 23.09 24.04
CA PHE A 531 -1.62 23.64 24.70
C PHE A 531 -2.82 23.53 23.77
N SER A 532 -3.95 23.07 24.31
CA SER A 532 -5.23 23.03 23.63
C SER A 532 -6.30 23.69 24.50
N PRO A 533 -6.41 25.03 24.49
CA PRO A 533 -7.51 25.72 25.15
C PRO A 533 -8.84 25.51 24.40
N SER A 534 -9.92 25.47 25.16
CA SER A 534 -11.28 25.52 24.66
C SER A 534 -12.20 26.24 25.63
N ILE A 535 -13.17 26.95 25.08
CA ILE A 535 -14.21 27.66 25.81
C ILE A 535 -15.52 27.25 25.16
N ASN A 536 -16.47 26.75 25.94
CA ASN A 536 -17.83 26.56 25.46
C ASN A 536 -18.81 27.37 26.30
N SER A 537 -19.46 28.35 25.69
CA SER A 537 -20.41 29.23 26.34
C SER A 537 -21.84 28.83 25.97
N TYR A 538 -22.71 28.74 26.97
CA TYR A 538 -24.10 28.35 26.80
C TYR A 538 -25.02 29.43 27.35
N ILE A 539 -26.10 29.70 26.63
CA ILE A 539 -27.21 30.55 27.09
C ILE A 539 -28.52 29.79 27.00
N VAL A 540 -29.30 29.84 28.07
CA VAL A 540 -30.69 29.39 28.10
C VAL A 540 -31.53 30.57 28.57
N ALA A 541 -32.26 31.19 27.64
CA ALA A 541 -33.13 32.32 27.94
C ALA A 541 -34.58 31.89 27.76
N MET A 542 -35.42 32.12 28.77
CA MET A 542 -36.86 31.89 28.71
C MET A 542 -37.59 33.23 28.75
N GLU A 543 -38.74 33.30 28.07
CA GLU A 543 -39.60 34.49 28.12
C GLU A 543 -40.10 34.74 29.56
N GLY A 544 -39.82 35.92 30.12
CA GLY A 544 -40.26 36.32 31.46
C GLY A 544 -39.32 35.94 32.63
N GLY A 545 -38.11 35.43 32.36
CA GLY A 545 -37.11 35.14 33.39
C GLY A 545 -35.69 35.58 33.02
N ASP A 546 -34.79 35.63 34.00
CA ASP A 546 -33.37 35.93 33.77
C ASP A 546 -32.70 34.79 32.98
N PRO A 547 -31.84 35.10 31.99
CA PRO A 547 -31.18 34.08 31.19
C PRO A 547 -30.12 33.33 31.99
N TYR A 548 -30.09 32.01 31.91
CA TYR A 548 -28.99 31.22 32.46
C TYR A 548 -27.81 31.21 31.48
N LEU A 549 -26.75 31.94 31.81
CA LEU A 549 -25.54 32.09 30.98
C LEU A 549 -24.32 31.53 31.72
N TYR A 550 -23.63 30.54 31.14
CA TYR A 550 -22.41 29.99 31.73
C TYR A 550 -21.37 29.62 30.67
N SER A 551 -20.10 29.60 31.08
CA SER A 551 -18.98 29.17 30.24
C SER A 551 -18.20 28.03 30.89
N ASN A 552 -17.92 27.02 30.09
CA ASN A 552 -17.00 25.94 30.41
C ASN A 552 -15.64 26.24 29.79
N PHE A 553 -14.68 26.61 30.62
CA PHE A 553 -13.29 26.77 30.24
C PHE A 553 -12.57 25.43 30.38
N SER A 554 -11.80 25.02 29.38
CA SER A 554 -10.94 23.85 29.46
C SER A 554 -9.58 24.10 28.83
N LEU A 555 -8.52 23.65 29.50
CA LEU A 555 -7.16 23.75 29.04
C LEU A 555 -6.48 22.38 29.15
N ALA A 556 -6.18 21.78 28.01
CA ALA A 556 -5.37 20.56 27.95
C ALA A 556 -3.89 20.89 27.67
N ILE A 557 -3.00 20.32 28.46
CA ILE A 557 -1.56 20.54 28.42
C ILE A 557 -0.86 19.19 28.26
N ARG A 558 -0.08 19.04 27.18
CA ARG A 558 0.75 17.85 26.94
C ARG A 558 2.09 18.01 27.67
N LEU A 559 2.22 17.32 28.79
CA LEU A 559 3.44 17.26 29.59
C LEU A 559 4.41 16.18 29.02
N PRO A 560 5.70 16.21 29.40
CA PRO A 560 6.63 15.14 29.05
C PRO A 560 6.17 13.76 29.53
N LYS A 561 6.76 12.69 28.97
CA LYS A 561 6.45 11.29 29.33
C LYS A 561 5.00 10.85 29.04
N SER A 562 4.39 11.40 27.98
CA SER A 562 3.04 11.02 27.51
C SER A 562 1.95 11.23 28.56
N ILE A 563 2.06 12.34 29.30
CA ILE A 563 1.08 12.77 30.30
C ILE A 563 0.27 13.93 29.72
N ILE A 564 -1.05 13.89 29.89
CA ILE A 564 -1.97 14.97 29.52
C ILE A 564 -2.62 15.46 30.81
N LEU A 565 -2.43 16.74 31.13
CA LEU A 565 -3.14 17.42 32.21
C LEU A 565 -4.27 18.24 31.59
N THR A 566 -5.50 18.06 32.07
CA THR A 566 -6.68 18.80 31.62
C THR A 566 -7.30 19.52 32.80
N GLN A 567 -7.28 20.86 32.76
CA GLN A 567 -7.99 21.71 33.70
C GLN A 567 -9.32 22.15 33.09
N GLN A 568 -10.38 22.15 33.90
CA GLN A 568 -11.71 22.60 33.54
C GLN A 568 -12.28 23.47 34.65
N ALA A 569 -12.96 24.55 34.27
CA ALA A 569 -13.67 25.43 35.19
C ALA A 569 -14.99 25.85 34.54
N GLN A 570 -16.09 25.78 35.30
CA GLN A 570 -17.41 26.24 34.89
C GLN A 570 -17.78 27.48 35.68
N TYR A 571 -18.08 28.57 34.98
CA TYR A 571 -18.46 29.85 35.58
C TYR A 571 -19.82 30.30 35.05
N GLU A 572 -20.73 30.66 35.95
CA GLU A 572 -22.02 31.23 35.61
C GLU A 572 -21.99 32.76 35.79
N TYR A 573 -22.50 33.48 34.78
CA TYR A 573 -22.34 34.94 34.71
C TYR A 573 -23.45 35.73 35.40
N VAL A 574 -24.66 35.18 35.55
CA VAL A 574 -25.80 35.90 36.13
C VAL A 574 -25.72 35.91 37.65
N GLU A 575 -25.58 34.73 38.27
CA GLU A 575 -25.31 34.60 39.71
C GLU A 575 -23.85 34.94 40.09
N LYS A 576 -22.99 35.18 39.09
CA LYS A 576 -21.55 35.47 39.23
C LYS A 576 -20.79 34.41 40.05
N ASN A 577 -21.21 33.15 39.99
CA ASN A 577 -20.67 32.07 40.79
C ASN A 577 -19.80 31.11 39.97
N LEU A 578 -18.77 30.56 40.62
CA LEU A 578 -17.97 29.46 40.08
C LEU A 578 -18.71 28.16 40.39
N VAL A 579 -19.25 27.49 39.38
CA VAL A 579 -20.05 26.27 39.55
C VAL A 579 -19.17 25.10 39.94
N GLY A 580 -18.00 24.95 39.31
CA GLY A 580 -17.11 23.84 39.62
C GLY A 580 -15.76 23.91 38.92
N ILE A 581 -14.80 23.15 39.47
CA ILE A 581 -13.47 22.94 38.89
C ILE A 581 -13.23 21.44 38.77
N LYS A 582 -12.59 21.04 37.66
CA LYS A 582 -12.11 19.68 37.45
C LYS A 582 -10.68 19.67 36.97
N THR A 583 -9.88 18.81 37.59
CA THR A 583 -8.49 18.52 37.23
C THR A 583 -8.40 17.05 36.85
N ALA A 584 -7.97 16.77 35.62
CA ALA A 584 -7.81 15.40 35.12
C ALA A 584 -6.39 15.17 34.61
N LEU A 585 -5.82 14.03 34.97
CA LEU A 585 -4.52 13.55 34.55
C LEU A 585 -4.69 12.24 33.80
N GLU A 586 -4.27 12.21 32.55
CA GLU A 586 -4.20 10.99 31.75
C GLU A 586 -2.74 10.63 31.46
N LYS A 587 -2.38 9.36 31.63
CA LYS A 587 -1.06 8.86 31.33
C LYS A 587 -1.14 7.55 30.57
N ARG A 588 -0.48 7.49 29.42
CA ARG A 588 -0.24 6.22 28.74
C ARG A 588 0.82 5.41 29.49
N VAL A 589 0.48 4.20 29.89
CA VAL A 589 1.37 3.27 30.60
C VAL A 589 1.65 2.07 29.71
N PHE A 590 2.92 1.68 29.62
CA PHE A 590 3.38 0.66 28.65
C PHE A 590 2.98 1.03 27.20
N LYS A 591 2.79 0.04 26.33
CA LYS A 591 2.36 0.26 24.94
C LYS A 591 0.84 0.30 24.77
N ARG A 592 0.06 -0.27 25.71
CA ARG A 592 -1.38 -0.54 25.56
C ARG A 592 -2.23 -0.24 26.81
N GLY A 593 -1.67 0.42 27.82
CA GLY A 593 -2.39 0.81 29.03
C GLY A 593 -2.65 2.32 29.10
N TYR A 594 -3.76 2.69 29.74
CA TYR A 594 -4.18 4.07 29.97
C TYR A 594 -4.59 4.21 31.44
N LEU A 595 -3.93 5.10 32.16
CA LEU A 595 -4.32 5.52 33.50
C LEU A 595 -5.01 6.87 33.41
N ASN A 596 -6.14 7.00 34.09
CA ASN A 596 -6.85 8.26 34.28
C ASN A 596 -7.05 8.53 35.78
N ALA A 597 -6.77 9.74 36.21
CA ALA A 597 -7.07 10.24 37.54
C ALA A 597 -7.79 11.58 37.40
N ALA A 598 -8.90 11.79 38.07
CA ALA A 598 -9.62 13.06 38.03
C ALA A 598 -10.15 13.45 39.41
N TYR A 599 -10.09 14.75 39.71
CA TYR A 599 -10.75 15.36 40.84
C TYR A 599 -11.66 16.47 40.35
N GLU A 600 -12.89 16.47 40.81
CA GLU A 600 -13.92 17.43 40.45
C GLU A 600 -14.63 17.91 41.71
N ARG A 601 -14.80 19.22 41.84
CA ARG A 601 -15.53 19.86 42.93
C ARG A 601 -16.60 20.75 42.33
N ASN A 602 -17.85 20.45 42.64
CA ASN A 602 -18.98 21.31 42.32
C ASN A 602 -19.28 22.16 43.57
N PHE A 603 -19.07 23.47 43.46
CA PHE A 603 -19.28 24.41 44.55
C PHE A 603 -20.76 24.79 44.74
N ARG A 604 -21.60 24.56 43.72
CA ARG A 604 -23.04 24.81 43.81
C ARG A 604 -23.76 23.72 44.60
N SER A 605 -23.45 22.46 44.32
CA SER A 605 -24.06 21.31 45.00
C SER A 605 -23.27 20.84 46.22
N ASP A 606 -22.09 21.43 46.47
CA ASP A 606 -21.12 21.02 47.49
C ASP A 606 -20.64 19.55 47.35
N ILE A 607 -20.66 19.01 46.13
CA ILE A 607 -20.30 17.62 45.83
C ILE A 607 -18.84 17.54 45.36
N SER A 608 -18.09 16.59 45.90
CA SER A 608 -16.75 16.23 45.47
C SER A 608 -16.73 14.86 44.79
N ASN A 609 -16.06 14.77 43.65
CA ASN A 609 -15.92 13.54 42.87
C ASN A 609 -14.44 13.26 42.60
N ILE A 610 -13.97 12.09 43.04
CA ILE A 610 -12.62 11.57 42.79
C ILE A 610 -12.76 10.32 41.93
N GLU A 611 -12.01 10.24 40.84
CA GLU A 611 -11.99 9.10 39.94
C GLU A 611 -10.57 8.63 39.68
N PHE A 612 -10.35 7.32 39.79
CA PHE A 612 -9.14 6.65 39.33
C PHE A 612 -9.52 5.48 38.44
N GLY A 613 -8.92 5.38 37.26
CA GLY A 613 -9.17 4.30 36.32
C GLY A 613 -7.90 3.79 35.64
N LEU A 614 -7.95 2.52 35.28
CA LEU A 614 -6.96 1.82 34.48
C LEU A 614 -7.69 1.06 33.39
N ARG A 615 -7.37 1.37 32.14
CA ARG A 615 -7.77 0.57 30.97
C ARG A 615 -6.54 -0.09 30.37
N TYR A 616 -6.65 -1.37 30.04
CA TYR A 616 -5.62 -2.11 29.33
C TYR A 616 -6.20 -2.84 28.11
N ASP A 617 -5.62 -2.56 26.94
CA ASP A 617 -6.00 -3.19 25.68
C ASP A 617 -5.12 -4.43 25.42
N PHE A 618 -5.59 -5.61 25.86
CA PHE A 618 -4.97 -6.89 25.48
C PHE A 618 -5.19 -7.17 23.98
N SER A 619 -4.48 -8.17 23.43
CA SER A 619 -4.73 -8.60 22.04
C SER A 619 -6.10 -9.26 21.87
N PHE A 620 -6.61 -9.90 22.93
CA PHE A 620 -7.84 -10.70 22.91
C PHE A 620 -9.04 -10.01 23.56
N ALA A 621 -8.83 -8.96 24.36
CA ALA A 621 -9.89 -8.24 25.07
C ALA A 621 -9.42 -6.84 25.48
N GLN A 622 -10.36 -5.95 25.74
CA GLN A 622 -10.16 -4.70 26.45
C GLN A 622 -10.72 -4.85 27.86
N ALA A 623 -9.89 -4.57 28.87
CA ALA A 623 -10.32 -4.58 30.26
C ALA A 623 -10.14 -3.19 30.87
N ALA A 624 -11.10 -2.75 31.69
CA ALA A 624 -10.97 -1.52 32.46
C ALA A 624 -11.49 -1.70 33.88
N ILE A 625 -10.81 -1.06 34.82
CA ILE A 625 -11.17 -1.01 36.23
C ILE A 625 -11.17 0.46 36.63
N SER A 626 -12.20 0.92 37.31
CA SER A 626 -12.24 2.27 37.88
C SER A 626 -12.85 2.28 39.28
N VAL A 627 -12.38 3.22 40.08
CA VAL A 627 -12.92 3.54 41.40
C VAL A 627 -13.33 5.00 41.35
N ARG A 628 -14.60 5.27 41.65
CA ARG A 628 -15.16 6.61 41.71
C ARG A 628 -15.73 6.84 43.11
N LYS A 629 -15.29 7.90 43.77
CA LYS A 629 -15.86 8.35 45.04
C LYS A 629 -16.62 9.65 44.78
N MET A 630 -17.92 9.62 45.01
CA MET A 630 -18.80 10.79 44.99
C MET A 630 -19.27 11.03 46.43
N ASP A 631 -18.69 12.03 47.09
CA ASP A 631 -18.81 12.27 48.53
C ASP A 631 -18.59 11.00 49.37
N ASN A 632 -19.64 10.43 49.98
CA ASN A 632 -19.55 9.23 50.81
C ASN A 632 -19.73 7.92 50.02
N ILE A 633 -20.16 8.00 48.76
CA ILE A 633 -20.44 6.83 47.92
C ILE A 633 -19.20 6.48 47.13
N VAL A 634 -18.60 5.33 47.43
CA VAL A 634 -17.50 4.73 46.67
C VAL A 634 -18.06 3.65 45.77
N ARG A 635 -17.87 3.82 44.46
CA ARG A 635 -18.30 2.90 43.41
C ARG A 635 -17.09 2.27 42.74
N TYR A 636 -17.04 0.95 42.76
CA TYR A 636 -16.07 0.14 42.05
C TYR A 636 -16.69 -0.36 40.75
N GLN A 637 -15.98 -0.18 39.63
CA GLN A 637 -16.44 -0.57 38.32
C GLN A 637 -15.38 -1.43 37.64
N GLN A 638 -15.83 -2.50 36.99
CA GLN A 638 -15.01 -3.40 36.20
C GLN A 638 -15.71 -3.64 34.87
N SER A 639 -14.94 -3.66 33.79
CA SER A 639 -15.47 -3.98 32.47
C SER A 639 -14.48 -4.80 31.68
N VAL A 640 -15.00 -5.73 30.89
CA VAL A 640 -14.24 -6.47 29.88
C VAL A 640 -15.07 -6.57 28.62
N SER A 641 -14.45 -6.34 27.47
CA SER A 641 -15.09 -6.54 26.17
C SER A 641 -14.12 -7.12 25.16
N GLY A 642 -14.64 -7.87 24.19
CA GLY A 642 -13.84 -8.49 23.16
C GLY A 642 -14.69 -9.24 22.15
N SER A 643 -14.00 -9.93 21.25
CA SER A 643 -14.64 -10.67 20.16
C SER A 643 -13.82 -11.92 19.83
N LEU A 644 -14.53 -12.98 19.47
CA LEU A 644 -13.99 -14.23 18.97
C LEU A 644 -14.47 -14.40 17.53
N VAL A 645 -13.53 -14.65 16.62
CA VAL A 645 -13.81 -15.09 15.26
C VAL A 645 -13.36 -16.54 15.14
N TYR A 646 -14.25 -17.41 14.67
CA TYR A 646 -13.99 -18.83 14.51
C TYR A 646 -14.54 -19.33 13.18
N ASP A 647 -13.70 -19.94 12.35
CA ASP A 647 -14.15 -20.69 11.19
C ASP A 647 -13.43 -22.03 11.10
N ARG A 648 -14.23 -23.11 11.19
CA ARG A 648 -13.74 -24.48 11.10
C ARG A 648 -13.14 -24.79 9.72
N LYS A 649 -13.75 -24.29 8.63
CA LYS A 649 -13.30 -24.62 7.26
C LYS A 649 -11.94 -23.99 6.95
N SER A 650 -11.74 -22.75 7.38
CA SER A 650 -10.47 -22.05 7.22
C SER A 650 -9.44 -22.35 8.33
N GLN A 651 -9.80 -23.17 9.33
CA GLN A 651 -9.01 -23.42 10.54
C GLN A 651 -8.54 -22.11 11.20
N TYR A 652 -9.43 -21.12 11.25
CA TYR A 652 -9.14 -19.79 11.74
C TYR A 652 -9.81 -19.57 13.09
N THR A 653 -9.00 -19.27 14.10
CA THR A 653 -9.48 -18.81 15.40
C THR A 653 -8.73 -17.55 15.77
N SER A 654 -9.45 -16.49 16.11
CA SER A 654 -8.84 -15.24 16.53
C SER A 654 -9.66 -14.57 17.61
N PHE A 655 -8.97 -14.08 18.63
CA PHE A 655 -9.56 -13.18 19.62
C PHE A 655 -9.11 -11.75 19.32
N ASN A 656 -10.05 -10.81 19.44
CA ASN A 656 -9.85 -9.40 19.16
C ASN A 656 -10.38 -8.55 20.32
N ASN A 657 -9.75 -7.40 20.55
CA ASN A 657 -10.23 -6.38 21.48
C ASN A 657 -11.21 -5.38 20.86
N TYR A 658 -11.90 -5.77 19.78
CA TYR A 658 -12.89 -4.98 19.04
C TYR A 658 -13.96 -5.90 18.45
N THR A 659 -15.15 -5.36 18.19
CA THR A 659 -16.29 -6.10 17.59
C THR A 659 -15.95 -6.64 16.19
N SER A 660 -16.31 -7.92 15.97
CA SER A 660 -16.13 -8.60 14.69
C SER A 660 -17.44 -9.07 14.05
N ILE A 661 -18.58 -8.93 14.73
CA ILE A 661 -19.89 -9.25 14.16
C ILE A 661 -20.20 -8.36 12.95
N GLY A 662 -20.77 -8.95 11.91
CA GLY A 662 -21.08 -8.30 10.63
C GLY A 662 -19.86 -8.07 9.74
N LYS A 663 -18.65 -8.46 10.17
CA LYS A 663 -17.40 -8.30 9.41
C LYS A 663 -16.94 -9.62 8.82
N GLY A 664 -16.14 -9.54 7.76
CA GLY A 664 -15.46 -10.70 7.19
C GLY A 664 -13.96 -10.67 7.46
N VAL A 665 -13.32 -11.81 7.24
CA VAL A 665 -11.85 -11.96 7.31
C VAL A 665 -11.38 -12.65 6.05
N ILE A 666 -10.27 -12.19 5.47
CA ILE A 666 -9.57 -12.93 4.42
C ILE A 666 -8.32 -13.57 5.01
N VAL A 667 -8.12 -14.85 4.75
CA VAL A 667 -6.89 -15.58 5.06
C VAL A 667 -6.25 -15.99 3.75
N MET A 668 -5.16 -15.32 3.39
CA MET A 668 -4.38 -15.65 2.20
C MET A 668 -3.21 -16.56 2.55
N ILE A 669 -3.04 -17.60 1.76
CA ILE A 669 -2.03 -18.64 1.95
C ILE A 669 -1.23 -18.76 0.66
N PRO A 670 -0.10 -18.04 0.56
CA PRO A 670 0.84 -18.26 -0.53
C PRO A 670 1.53 -19.62 -0.38
N TYR A 671 1.65 -20.36 -1.49
CA TYR A 671 2.29 -21.68 -1.53
C TYR A 671 3.09 -21.85 -2.82
N LEU A 672 4.14 -22.69 -2.78
CA LEU A 672 4.90 -23.05 -3.97
C LEU A 672 4.09 -24.04 -4.80
N ASP A 673 3.64 -23.59 -5.96
CA ASP A 673 3.04 -24.45 -6.98
C ASP A 673 4.17 -25.09 -7.78
N LEU A 674 4.60 -26.27 -7.32
CA LEU A 674 5.78 -26.94 -7.81
C LEU A 674 5.52 -27.65 -9.15
N ASN A 675 4.27 -27.98 -9.46
CA ASN A 675 3.91 -28.66 -10.72
C ASN A 675 3.15 -27.73 -11.71
N GLY A 676 2.85 -26.49 -11.31
CA GLY A 676 2.20 -25.48 -12.14
C GLY A 676 0.68 -25.68 -12.32
N ASN A 677 0.04 -26.51 -11.51
CA ASN A 677 -1.37 -26.87 -11.65
C ASN A 677 -2.34 -25.86 -11.00
N ASN A 678 -1.84 -24.84 -10.30
CA ASN A 678 -2.57 -23.83 -9.55
C ASN A 678 -3.50 -24.38 -8.44
N ARG A 679 -3.19 -25.55 -7.88
CA ARG A 679 -3.89 -26.15 -6.74
C ARG A 679 -2.88 -26.60 -5.71
N ARG A 680 -3.13 -26.26 -4.44
CA ARG A 680 -2.19 -26.62 -3.39
C ARG A 680 -2.23 -28.11 -3.09
N GLU A 681 -1.10 -28.78 -3.25
CA GLU A 681 -0.90 -30.18 -2.86
C GLU A 681 -0.27 -30.31 -1.45
N VAL A 682 -0.24 -31.53 -0.90
CA VAL A 682 0.23 -31.77 0.48
C VAL A 682 1.75 -31.58 0.60
N ASP A 683 2.48 -31.89 -0.46
CA ASP A 683 3.93 -31.75 -0.56
C ASP A 683 4.38 -30.32 -0.92
N GLU A 684 3.43 -29.40 -1.16
CA GLU A 684 3.71 -28.02 -1.52
C GLU A 684 3.79 -27.10 -0.30
N PRO A 685 4.99 -26.54 0.00
CA PRO A 685 5.20 -25.71 1.16
C PRO A 685 4.59 -24.32 0.97
N LYS A 686 4.30 -23.66 2.10
CA LYS A 686 3.86 -22.26 2.10
C LYS A 686 5.03 -21.30 1.91
N VAL A 687 4.77 -20.10 1.39
CA VAL A 687 5.82 -19.14 1.02
C VAL A 687 5.81 -17.91 1.95
N PRO A 688 6.92 -17.62 2.65
CA PRO A 688 7.05 -16.38 3.40
C PRO A 688 7.35 -15.18 2.49
N GLY A 689 7.08 -13.97 2.98
CA GLY A 689 7.59 -12.73 2.36
C GLY A 689 6.71 -12.12 1.27
N LEU A 690 5.53 -12.68 0.97
CA LEU A 690 4.59 -12.05 0.05
C LEU A 690 4.06 -10.71 0.61
N ASN A 691 4.40 -9.61 -0.05
CA ASN A 691 3.82 -8.30 0.24
C ASN A 691 2.57 -8.06 -0.59
N MET A 692 1.66 -7.23 -0.08
CA MET A 692 0.43 -6.88 -0.78
C MET A 692 -0.08 -5.51 -0.38
N ARG A 693 -0.95 -4.97 -1.22
CA ARG A 693 -1.73 -3.76 -0.98
C ARG A 693 -3.21 -4.11 -1.06
N VAL A 694 -3.99 -3.62 -0.11
CA VAL A 694 -5.45 -3.78 -0.08
C VAL A 694 -6.09 -2.43 0.18
N ASN A 695 -7.26 -2.19 -0.42
CA ASN A 695 -8.00 -0.93 -0.28
C ASN A 695 -8.86 -0.84 1.00
N GLY A 696 -8.51 -1.56 2.07
CA GLY A 696 -9.09 -1.44 3.41
C GLY A 696 -8.82 -2.66 4.30
N GLY A 697 -9.32 -2.61 5.55
CA GLY A 697 -9.03 -3.63 6.57
C GLY A 697 -7.64 -3.50 7.18
N ARG A 698 -7.28 -4.47 8.03
CA ARG A 698 -5.99 -4.52 8.74
C ARG A 698 -5.23 -5.77 8.32
N ILE A 699 -4.03 -5.59 7.76
CA ILE A 699 -3.14 -6.69 7.41
C ILE A 699 -2.36 -7.13 8.65
N LYS A 700 -2.39 -8.43 8.94
CA LYS A 700 -1.51 -9.10 9.91
C LYS A 700 -0.83 -10.26 9.20
N GLN A 701 0.50 -10.27 9.18
CA GLN A 701 1.29 -11.37 8.63
C GLN A 701 1.81 -12.25 9.76
N SER A 702 1.59 -13.56 9.67
CA SER A 702 2.18 -14.53 10.59
C SER A 702 3.54 -14.97 10.07
N VAL A 703 4.61 -14.69 10.82
CA VAL A 703 5.97 -15.14 10.47
C VAL A 703 6.09 -16.67 10.58
N LYS A 704 5.35 -17.29 11.52
CA LYS A 704 5.41 -18.74 11.79
C LYS A 704 4.67 -19.56 10.74
N ASP A 705 3.48 -19.11 10.34
CA ASP A 705 2.60 -19.89 9.45
C ASP A 705 2.60 -19.35 8.01
N THR A 706 3.33 -18.26 7.73
CA THR A 706 3.42 -17.51 6.45
C THR A 706 2.08 -17.02 5.89
N THR A 707 0.99 -17.22 6.64
CA THR A 707 -0.36 -16.80 6.26
C THR A 707 -0.53 -15.31 6.47
N ILE A 708 -1.29 -14.69 5.57
CA ILE A 708 -1.57 -13.27 5.60
C ILE A 708 -3.06 -13.09 5.89
N GLN A 709 -3.36 -12.42 6.99
CA GLN A 709 -4.71 -12.22 7.48
C GLN A 709 -5.10 -10.77 7.23
N ILE A 710 -6.26 -10.57 6.61
CA ILE A 710 -6.86 -9.25 6.44
C ILE A 710 -8.15 -9.24 7.24
N THR A 711 -8.15 -8.54 8.36
CA THR A 711 -9.29 -8.45 9.29
C THR A 711 -9.97 -7.09 9.18
N ASP A 712 -11.10 -6.90 9.89
CA ASP A 712 -11.82 -5.61 9.93
C ASP A 712 -12.37 -5.20 8.55
N LEU A 713 -12.84 -6.19 7.77
CA LEU A 713 -13.42 -5.98 6.44
C LEU A 713 -14.94 -5.89 6.54
N GLU A 714 -15.52 -4.85 5.96
CA GLU A 714 -16.97 -4.67 5.91
C GLU A 714 -17.59 -5.68 4.95
N ALA A 715 -18.68 -6.32 5.37
CA ALA A 715 -19.41 -7.26 4.54
C ALA A 715 -20.06 -6.57 3.32
N TYR A 716 -20.32 -7.36 2.27
CA TYR A 716 -20.94 -6.92 1.02
C TYR A 716 -20.12 -5.91 0.19
N ILE A 717 -18.88 -5.64 0.60
CA ILE A 717 -17.92 -4.84 -0.16
C ILE A 717 -16.97 -5.76 -0.92
N THR A 718 -16.61 -5.36 -2.14
CA THR A 718 -15.52 -5.99 -2.89
C THR A 718 -14.22 -5.25 -2.62
N TYR A 719 -13.23 -5.95 -2.07
CA TYR A 719 -11.89 -5.43 -1.83
C TYR A 719 -10.94 -5.88 -2.93
N ASN A 720 -10.09 -4.95 -3.37
CA ASN A 720 -9.07 -5.22 -4.37
C ASN A 720 -7.73 -5.43 -3.67
N ILE A 721 -7.11 -6.56 -3.94
CA ILE A 721 -5.86 -7.00 -3.34
C ILE A 721 -4.84 -7.10 -4.48
N GLU A 722 -3.80 -6.27 -4.39
CA GLU A 722 -2.69 -6.20 -5.34
C GLU A 722 -1.47 -6.85 -4.68
N LEU A 723 -0.99 -7.94 -5.27
CA LEU A 723 0.15 -8.72 -4.80
C LEU A 723 1.45 -8.19 -5.43
N ASP A 724 2.49 -8.06 -4.62
CA ASP A 724 3.79 -7.62 -5.07
C ASP A 724 4.64 -8.83 -5.51
N SER A 725 4.97 -8.91 -6.80
CA SER A 725 5.83 -9.99 -7.31
C SER A 725 7.31 -9.79 -6.96
N SER A 726 7.73 -8.58 -6.56
CA SER A 726 9.12 -8.28 -6.20
C SER A 726 9.45 -8.59 -4.74
N SER A 727 8.48 -9.03 -3.95
CA SER A 727 8.67 -9.24 -2.51
C SER A 727 9.34 -10.57 -2.15
N PHE A 728 9.48 -11.49 -3.11
CA PHE A 728 10.14 -12.77 -2.88
C PHE A 728 11.66 -12.63 -2.93
N ASN A 729 12.35 -13.39 -2.08
CA ASN A 729 13.81 -13.43 -2.08
C ASN A 729 14.38 -14.27 -3.23
N ASN A 730 13.56 -15.07 -3.90
CA ASN A 730 13.97 -15.94 -5.01
C ASN A 730 13.36 -15.45 -6.33
N ILE A 731 14.22 -15.22 -7.33
CA ILE A 731 13.85 -14.78 -8.69
C ILE A 731 13.04 -15.83 -9.46
N ALA A 732 13.19 -17.11 -9.12
CA ALA A 732 12.44 -18.23 -9.70
C ALA A 732 10.98 -18.28 -9.23
N TRP A 733 10.62 -17.50 -8.21
CA TRP A 733 9.25 -17.48 -7.66
C TRP A 733 8.44 -16.39 -8.34
N GLN A 734 7.44 -16.79 -9.13
CA GLN A 734 6.64 -15.87 -9.92
C GLN A 734 5.15 -15.97 -9.62
N LEU A 735 4.47 -14.82 -9.56
CA LEU A 735 3.02 -14.74 -9.44
C LEU A 735 2.37 -14.64 -10.82
N ARG A 736 1.54 -15.62 -11.17
CA ARG A 736 0.73 -15.59 -12.39
C ARG A 736 -0.45 -14.62 -12.31
N LYS A 737 -1.01 -14.46 -11.10
CA LYS A 737 -2.18 -13.63 -10.81
C LYS A 737 -1.78 -12.63 -9.73
N LYS A 738 -1.84 -11.34 -10.05
CA LYS A 738 -1.38 -10.27 -9.15
C LYS A 738 -2.54 -9.49 -8.55
N ASN A 739 -3.68 -9.43 -9.23
CA ASN A 739 -4.84 -8.64 -8.81
C ASN A 739 -6.04 -9.53 -8.48
N TYR A 740 -6.50 -9.49 -7.23
CA TYR A 740 -7.69 -10.21 -6.75
C TYR A 740 -8.79 -9.23 -6.35
N ALA A 741 -9.99 -9.42 -6.88
CA ALA A 741 -11.21 -8.76 -6.40
C ALA A 741 -11.99 -9.75 -5.55
N VAL A 742 -12.14 -9.47 -4.25
CA VAL A 742 -12.73 -10.39 -3.28
C VAL A 742 -13.96 -9.75 -2.65
N ALA A 743 -15.14 -10.32 -2.93
CA ALA A 743 -16.38 -9.94 -2.27
C ALA A 743 -16.43 -10.53 -0.86
N ILE A 744 -16.70 -9.70 0.14
CA ILE A 744 -16.66 -10.11 1.55
C ILE A 744 -18.03 -10.59 2.02
N ASP A 745 -18.04 -11.77 2.61
CA ASP A 745 -19.21 -12.37 3.22
C ASP A 745 -19.27 -11.98 4.72
N PRO A 746 -20.47 -11.67 5.25
CA PRO A 746 -20.65 -11.30 6.65
C PRO A 746 -20.37 -12.49 7.56
N ASN A 747 -19.64 -12.26 8.66
CA ASN A 747 -19.33 -13.27 9.67
C ASN A 747 -18.58 -14.50 9.13
N VAL A 748 -17.93 -14.41 7.96
CA VAL A 748 -17.26 -15.54 7.31
C VAL A 748 -15.78 -15.25 7.13
N VAL A 749 -14.96 -16.29 7.32
CA VAL A 749 -13.54 -16.27 6.97
C VAL A 749 -13.37 -16.85 5.57
N LYS A 750 -12.84 -16.05 4.66
CA LYS A 750 -12.58 -16.43 3.27
C LYS A 750 -11.12 -16.82 3.11
N ARG A 751 -10.88 -18.11 2.92
CA ARG A 751 -9.55 -18.66 2.65
C ARG A 751 -9.23 -18.55 1.15
N ILE A 752 -8.10 -17.94 0.82
CA ILE A 752 -7.61 -17.78 -0.55
C ILE A 752 -6.22 -18.37 -0.63
N GLU A 753 -6.04 -19.32 -1.54
CA GLU A 753 -4.72 -19.87 -1.84
C GLU A 753 -4.10 -19.09 -3.00
N VAL A 754 -2.84 -18.69 -2.83
CA VAL A 754 -2.11 -17.89 -3.82
C VAL A 754 -0.98 -18.75 -4.39
N PRO A 755 -1.12 -19.27 -5.63
CA PRO A 755 -0.07 -20.07 -6.25
C PRO A 755 1.12 -19.19 -6.59
N VAL A 756 2.30 -19.57 -6.08
CA VAL A 756 3.60 -19.03 -6.47
C VAL A 756 4.26 -20.06 -7.36
N ALA A 757 4.29 -19.79 -8.66
CA ALA A 757 4.92 -20.68 -9.63
C ALA A 757 6.43 -20.71 -9.39
N VAL A 758 7.01 -21.91 -9.40
CA VAL A 758 8.46 -22.10 -9.43
C VAL A 758 8.89 -22.34 -10.86
N VAL A 759 9.64 -21.39 -11.43
CA VAL A 759 10.16 -21.48 -12.79
C VAL A 759 11.64 -21.84 -12.79
N GLY A 760 12.05 -22.67 -13.74
CA GLY A 760 13.43 -22.98 -14.03
C GLY A 760 14.06 -22.00 -15.02
N GLN A 761 15.38 -22.00 -14.99
CA GLN A 761 16.27 -21.26 -15.87
C GLN A 761 17.03 -22.23 -16.77
N VAL A 762 17.18 -21.86 -18.04
CA VAL A 762 18.06 -22.55 -18.97
C VAL A 762 19.10 -21.58 -19.51
N SER A 763 20.36 -22.00 -19.54
CA SER A 763 21.49 -21.21 -20.05
C SER A 763 22.41 -22.03 -20.94
N GLY A 764 23.12 -21.33 -21.81
CA GLY A 764 24.00 -21.94 -22.79
C GLY A 764 24.83 -20.93 -23.55
N ARG A 765 25.60 -21.42 -24.53
CA ARG A 765 26.44 -20.61 -25.42
C ARG A 765 26.23 -20.94 -26.88
N VAL A 766 26.35 -19.93 -27.72
CA VAL A 766 26.39 -20.05 -29.18
C VAL A 766 27.79 -19.68 -29.65
N MET A 767 28.50 -20.66 -30.19
CA MET A 767 29.89 -20.53 -30.64
C MET A 767 29.93 -20.52 -32.16
N LEU A 768 30.49 -19.48 -32.76
CA LEU A 768 30.84 -19.44 -34.18
C LEU A 768 32.18 -20.13 -34.38
N LYS A 769 32.20 -21.15 -35.24
CA LYS A 769 33.42 -21.86 -35.62
C LYS A 769 33.86 -21.40 -37.00
N ASN A 770 35.00 -20.70 -37.05
CA ASN A 770 35.60 -20.20 -38.28
C ASN A 770 37.06 -20.70 -38.37
N GLY A 771 37.27 -21.87 -38.99
CA GLY A 771 38.57 -22.56 -38.95
C GLY A 771 38.94 -23.09 -37.55
N ASN A 772 40.09 -22.68 -37.01
CA ASN A 772 40.61 -23.07 -35.69
C ASN A 772 40.23 -22.10 -34.55
N GLU A 773 39.51 -21.01 -34.83
CA GLU A 773 39.05 -20.05 -33.83
C GLU A 773 37.57 -20.28 -33.49
N GLU A 774 37.27 -20.39 -32.20
CA GLU A 774 35.92 -20.42 -31.65
C GLU A 774 35.63 -19.08 -30.97
N LYS A 775 34.66 -18.33 -31.50
CA LYS A 775 34.24 -17.04 -30.93
C LYS A 775 32.76 -17.09 -30.59
N GLY A 776 32.38 -16.55 -29.43
CA GLY A 776 30.97 -16.37 -29.08
C GLY A 776 30.22 -15.54 -30.10
N MET A 777 28.97 -15.91 -30.40
CA MET A 777 28.13 -15.19 -31.35
C MET A 777 26.83 -14.68 -30.71
N GLY A 778 26.75 -13.36 -30.57
CA GLY A 778 25.55 -12.67 -30.09
C GLY A 778 24.46 -12.45 -31.13
N ARG A 779 23.32 -11.95 -30.65
CA ARG A 779 22.12 -11.57 -31.40
C ARG A 779 21.42 -12.71 -32.17
N LEU A 780 21.71 -13.96 -31.84
CA LEU A 780 20.96 -15.10 -32.37
C LEU A 780 19.73 -15.39 -31.51
N ILE A 781 18.57 -15.54 -32.14
CA ILE A 781 17.31 -15.82 -31.47
C ILE A 781 17.22 -17.32 -31.19
N ILE A 782 17.16 -17.69 -29.92
CA ILE A 782 16.93 -19.07 -29.47
C ILE A 782 15.45 -19.22 -29.13
N ARG A 783 14.80 -20.21 -29.75
CA ARG A 783 13.41 -20.58 -29.52
C ARG A 783 13.35 -21.83 -28.64
N LEU A 784 12.45 -21.79 -27.66
CA LEU A 784 12.25 -22.86 -26.68
C LEU A 784 10.89 -23.51 -26.90
N TYR A 785 10.88 -24.81 -27.16
CA TYR A 785 9.70 -25.61 -27.42
C TYR A 785 9.46 -26.60 -26.28
N ASN A 786 8.20 -26.88 -25.95
CA ASN A 786 7.86 -27.98 -25.06
C ASN A 786 7.83 -29.34 -25.80
N ASP A 787 7.55 -30.40 -25.06
CA ASP A 787 7.29 -31.76 -25.55
C ASP A 787 6.28 -31.85 -26.71
N LYS A 788 5.25 -31.00 -26.68
CA LYS A 788 4.21 -30.87 -27.72
C LYS A 788 4.59 -29.98 -28.90
N SER A 789 5.86 -29.55 -28.98
CA SER A 789 6.37 -28.65 -30.04
C SER A 789 5.69 -27.27 -30.09
N ILE A 790 5.10 -26.83 -28.98
CA ILE A 790 4.55 -25.48 -28.80
C ILE A 790 5.69 -24.56 -28.34
N LEU A 791 5.80 -23.39 -28.97
CA LEU A 791 6.76 -22.35 -28.58
C LEU A 791 6.37 -21.77 -27.21
N ILE A 792 7.23 -21.95 -26.21
CA ILE A 792 7.02 -21.47 -24.83
C ILE A 792 7.71 -20.12 -24.61
N GLY A 793 8.86 -19.91 -25.26
CA GLY A 793 9.66 -18.71 -25.05
C GLY A 793 10.69 -18.50 -26.14
N ARG A 794 11.27 -17.29 -26.13
CA ARG A 794 12.42 -16.92 -26.95
C ARG A 794 13.41 -16.13 -26.11
N THR A 795 14.70 -16.32 -26.38
CA THR A 795 15.78 -15.50 -25.84
C THR A 795 16.76 -15.15 -26.96
N VAL A 796 17.70 -14.25 -26.70
CA VAL A 796 18.70 -13.79 -27.65
C VAL A 796 20.07 -14.01 -27.03
N SER A 797 21.06 -14.45 -27.82
CA SER A 797 22.44 -14.56 -27.34
C SER A 797 23.10 -13.19 -27.16
N GLU A 798 23.93 -13.08 -26.12
CA GLU A 798 24.77 -11.95 -25.79
C GLU A 798 26.08 -11.99 -26.59
N VAL A 799 26.90 -10.93 -26.50
CA VAL A 799 28.10 -10.72 -27.34
C VAL A 799 29.08 -11.90 -27.25
N ASP A 800 29.23 -12.50 -26.06
CA ASP A 800 30.08 -13.66 -25.81
C ASP A 800 29.43 -15.00 -26.20
N GLY A 801 28.27 -14.96 -26.85
CA GLY A 801 27.47 -16.10 -27.24
C GLY A 801 26.59 -16.65 -26.12
N TYR A 802 26.69 -16.16 -24.88
CA TYR A 802 25.88 -16.63 -23.77
C TYR A 802 24.40 -16.30 -23.97
N PHE A 803 23.51 -17.22 -23.59
CA PHE A 803 22.08 -16.94 -23.56
C PHE A 803 21.49 -17.51 -22.28
N THR A 804 20.47 -16.82 -21.77
CA THR A 804 19.69 -17.29 -20.62
C THR A 804 18.21 -17.08 -20.85
N TYR A 805 17.39 -17.98 -20.32
CA TYR A 805 15.95 -17.84 -20.28
C TYR A 805 15.39 -18.34 -18.96
N LEU A 806 14.70 -17.47 -18.23
CA LEU A 806 14.00 -17.76 -16.99
C LEU A 806 12.49 -17.77 -17.25
N GLY A 807 11.79 -18.85 -16.87
CA GLY A 807 10.33 -18.93 -17.02
C GLY A 807 9.79 -20.30 -17.42
N LEU A 808 10.57 -21.38 -17.30
CA LEU A 808 10.16 -22.72 -17.71
C LEU A 808 9.57 -23.49 -16.53
N PHE A 809 8.37 -24.05 -16.68
CA PHE A 809 7.81 -24.96 -15.66
C PHE A 809 8.52 -26.32 -15.69
N PRO A 810 8.45 -27.14 -14.63
CA PRO A 810 8.98 -28.50 -14.67
C PRO A 810 8.42 -29.32 -15.83
N GLY A 811 9.31 -29.95 -16.61
CA GLY A 811 8.97 -30.61 -17.86
C GLY A 811 10.15 -30.79 -18.81
N VAL A 812 9.88 -31.39 -19.96
CA VAL A 812 10.88 -31.65 -21.01
C VAL A 812 10.75 -30.60 -22.11
N TYR A 813 11.88 -30.01 -22.50
CA TYR A 813 11.96 -28.91 -23.45
C TYR A 813 13.04 -29.15 -24.51
N ARG A 814 12.98 -28.33 -25.56
CA ARG A 814 13.89 -28.36 -26.69
C ARG A 814 14.28 -26.93 -27.08
N ALA A 815 15.56 -26.63 -27.15
CA ALA A 815 16.09 -25.35 -27.64
C ALA A 815 16.51 -25.47 -29.11
N MET A 816 16.24 -24.43 -29.91
CA MET A 816 16.62 -24.36 -31.33
C MET A 816 16.87 -22.90 -31.73
N ILE A 817 17.93 -22.64 -32.50
CA ILE A 817 18.18 -21.32 -33.08
C ILE A 817 17.17 -21.05 -34.21
N ASP A 818 16.66 -19.82 -34.32
CA ASP A 818 15.68 -19.44 -35.34
C ASP A 818 16.19 -19.72 -36.76
N SER A 819 15.51 -20.65 -37.44
CA SER A 819 15.88 -21.10 -38.78
C SER A 819 15.75 -20.01 -39.85
N ALA A 820 14.86 -19.03 -39.64
CA ALA A 820 14.72 -17.89 -40.56
C ALA A 820 15.96 -16.98 -40.48
N GLN A 821 16.40 -16.69 -39.25
CA GLN A 821 17.59 -15.90 -39.00
C GLN A 821 18.87 -16.60 -39.49
N LEU A 822 19.01 -17.91 -39.25
CA LEU A 822 20.14 -18.69 -39.77
C LEU A 822 20.23 -18.65 -41.30
N LYS A 823 19.10 -18.70 -42.00
CA LYS A 823 19.06 -18.58 -43.47
C LYS A 823 19.48 -17.18 -43.93
N GLN A 824 18.99 -16.14 -43.28
CA GLN A 824 19.33 -14.76 -43.61
C GLN A 824 20.82 -14.45 -43.39
N LEU A 825 21.44 -15.07 -42.38
CA LEU A 825 22.84 -14.89 -42.03
C LEU A 825 23.79 -15.88 -42.73
N ASN A 826 23.29 -16.79 -43.59
CA ASN A 826 24.06 -17.87 -44.25
C ASN A 826 24.82 -18.80 -43.28
N LEU A 827 24.17 -19.15 -42.17
CA LEU A 827 24.73 -19.96 -41.10
C LEU A 827 24.03 -21.33 -40.98
N SER A 828 24.76 -22.34 -40.51
CA SER A 828 24.24 -23.65 -40.12
C SER A 828 24.57 -23.94 -38.66
N ALA A 829 23.57 -24.33 -37.86
CA ALA A 829 23.74 -24.68 -36.45
C ALA A 829 23.84 -26.21 -36.27
N SER A 830 24.78 -26.64 -35.43
CA SER A 830 24.97 -28.02 -34.98
C SER A 830 25.15 -28.05 -33.45
N PRO A 831 24.34 -28.82 -32.71
CA PRO A 831 23.14 -29.54 -33.16
C PRO A 831 21.97 -28.58 -33.47
N ILE A 832 21.05 -29.00 -34.34
CA ILE A 832 19.87 -28.19 -34.72
C ILE A 832 18.92 -28.03 -33.52
N LEU A 833 18.84 -29.06 -32.67
CA LEU A 833 17.91 -29.11 -31.56
C LEU A 833 18.57 -29.73 -30.33
N LEU A 834 18.48 -29.05 -29.19
CA LEU A 834 19.02 -29.51 -27.90
C LEU A 834 17.89 -29.84 -26.93
N PRO A 835 17.71 -31.11 -26.52
CA PRO A 835 16.76 -31.49 -25.49
C PRO A 835 17.31 -31.17 -24.09
N PHE A 836 16.45 -30.72 -23.20
CA PHE A 836 16.78 -30.50 -21.78
C PHE A 836 15.54 -30.65 -20.88
N THR A 837 15.74 -30.87 -19.59
CA THR A 837 14.67 -31.15 -18.63
C THR A 837 14.76 -30.22 -17.43
N ILE A 838 13.64 -29.59 -17.07
CA ILE A 838 13.48 -28.78 -15.87
C ILE A 838 12.88 -29.67 -14.77
N ILE A 839 13.59 -29.82 -13.65
CA ILE A 839 13.19 -30.70 -12.54
C ILE A 839 12.30 -29.93 -11.55
N ARG A 840 11.39 -30.64 -10.88
CA ARG A 840 10.58 -30.10 -9.78
C ARG A 840 11.46 -29.89 -8.53
N ASN A 841 11.70 -28.65 -8.15
CA ASN A 841 12.41 -28.28 -6.91
C ASN A 841 11.84 -26.97 -6.32
N ASN A 842 12.26 -26.61 -5.10
CA ASN A 842 11.73 -25.42 -4.40
C ASN A 842 12.41 -24.11 -4.85
N GLU A 843 13.60 -24.18 -5.43
CA GLU A 843 14.43 -23.01 -5.71
C GLU A 843 14.43 -22.57 -7.19
N GLY A 844 13.82 -23.35 -8.07
CA GLY A 844 13.98 -23.23 -9.52
C GLY A 844 15.08 -24.19 -10.00
N SER A 845 14.79 -24.95 -11.06
CA SER A 845 15.80 -25.83 -11.67
C SER A 845 16.62 -25.01 -12.65
N GLU A 846 17.94 -25.05 -12.50
CA GLU A 846 18.89 -24.42 -13.40
C GLU A 846 19.50 -25.50 -14.29
N VAL A 847 19.42 -25.31 -15.61
CA VAL A 847 20.06 -26.18 -16.60
C VAL A 847 21.04 -25.34 -17.39
N ASP A 848 22.33 -25.57 -17.17
CA ASP A 848 23.41 -24.85 -17.82
C ASP A 848 24.20 -25.75 -18.79
N GLY A 849 24.94 -25.13 -19.72
CA GLY A 849 25.86 -25.82 -20.64
C GLY A 849 25.29 -26.21 -22.01
N LEU A 850 24.12 -25.70 -22.40
CA LEU A 850 23.63 -25.92 -23.77
C LEU A 850 24.56 -25.23 -24.77
N THR A 851 25.17 -25.98 -25.68
CA THR A 851 26.12 -25.41 -26.64
C THR A 851 25.64 -25.59 -28.07
N PHE A 852 25.45 -24.50 -28.78
CA PHE A 852 25.23 -24.49 -30.23
C PHE A 852 26.52 -24.09 -30.93
N THR A 853 27.00 -24.91 -31.86
CA THR A 853 28.09 -24.54 -32.77
C THR A 853 27.49 -24.08 -34.09
N VAL A 854 27.85 -22.90 -34.55
CA VAL A 854 27.36 -22.32 -35.80
C VAL A 854 28.53 -22.22 -36.79
N THR A 855 28.33 -22.70 -38.01
CA THR A 855 29.32 -22.66 -39.10
C THR A 855 28.77 -21.90 -40.30
N LEU A 856 29.66 -21.27 -41.07
CA LEU A 856 29.33 -20.67 -42.36
C LEU A 856 29.04 -21.77 -43.39
N LYS A 857 27.96 -21.64 -44.16
CA LYS A 857 27.48 -22.67 -45.09
C LYS A 857 28.39 -22.99 -46.29
N ASN A 858 29.56 -22.37 -46.39
CA ASN A 858 30.52 -22.56 -47.48
C ASN A 858 31.91 -23.00 -46.96
N GLN A 859 32.02 -24.23 -46.47
CA GLN A 859 33.27 -25.02 -46.50
C GLN A 859 32.89 -26.51 -46.50
N GLU A 860 32.77 -27.10 -47.69
CA GLU A 860 32.90 -28.55 -47.84
C GLU A 860 34.39 -28.87 -47.76
N HIS A 861 34.81 -29.61 -46.72
CA HIS A 861 36.09 -30.29 -46.73
C HIS A 861 35.86 -31.79 -46.52
N ILE A 862 35.80 -32.46 -47.66
CA ILE A 862 36.11 -33.85 -48.02
C ILE A 862 36.62 -34.70 -46.84
N GLU A 863 35.78 -35.66 -46.42
CA GLU A 863 36.21 -36.87 -45.74
C GLU A 863 37.05 -37.75 -46.68
N ASN A 864 38.07 -38.41 -46.14
CA ASN A 864 38.49 -39.73 -46.61
C ASN A 864 39.13 -40.54 -45.45
N PRO A 865 39.07 -41.89 -45.49
CA PRO A 865 38.87 -42.69 -44.28
C PRO A 865 39.97 -43.75 -44.01
N VAL A 866 39.88 -44.36 -42.81
CA VAL A 866 40.37 -45.69 -42.34
C VAL A 866 41.88 -45.87 -42.05
N VAL A 867 42.24 -46.35 -40.85
CA VAL A 867 42.79 -47.71 -40.54
C VAL A 867 42.73 -48.01 -39.03
N LYS A 868 42.21 -49.21 -38.67
CA LYS A 868 42.24 -49.85 -37.34
C LYS A 868 43.55 -50.66 -37.15
N ASN A 869 44.06 -50.75 -35.91
CA ASN A 869 44.37 -52.02 -35.20
C ASN A 869 44.97 -51.72 -33.81
N VAL A 870 44.37 -52.21 -32.71
CA VAL A 870 44.57 -53.49 -31.96
C VAL A 870 45.49 -53.30 -30.72
N GLU A 871 45.06 -53.94 -29.63
CA GLU A 871 45.42 -53.84 -28.21
C GLU A 871 46.86 -54.23 -27.83
N THR A 872 47.34 -53.74 -26.67
CA THR A 872 47.92 -54.59 -25.59
C THR A 872 48.16 -53.82 -24.28
N ARG A 873 47.90 -54.49 -23.14
CA ARG A 873 48.30 -54.13 -21.77
C ARG A 873 49.79 -54.47 -21.53
N VAL A 874 50.46 -53.78 -20.59
CA VAL A 874 51.13 -54.32 -19.36
C VAL A 874 51.80 -53.17 -18.57
N ASP A 875 51.79 -53.38 -17.26
CA ASP A 875 52.18 -52.61 -16.05
C ASP A 875 53.47 -51.76 -16.02
N SER A 876 53.49 -50.72 -15.16
CA SER A 876 54.24 -50.71 -13.87
C SER A 876 54.49 -49.30 -13.27
N THR A 877 53.97 -49.11 -12.05
CA THR A 877 54.55 -48.46 -10.83
C THR A 877 55.33 -47.11 -10.79
N ILE A 878 54.91 -46.28 -9.80
CA ILE A 878 55.68 -45.58 -8.73
C ILE A 878 55.93 -44.03 -8.80
N THR A 879 55.56 -43.39 -7.67
CA THR A 879 56.00 -42.14 -6.99
C THR A 879 55.60 -40.72 -7.45
N LYS A 880 54.72 -40.12 -6.63
CA LYS A 880 54.97 -39.03 -5.65
C LYS A 880 55.72 -37.73 -6.06
N THR A 881 54.97 -36.64 -5.86
CA THR A 881 55.34 -35.31 -5.30
C THR A 881 56.16 -34.32 -6.14
N ALA A 882 55.61 -33.11 -6.30
CA ALA A 882 56.39 -31.88 -6.39
C ALA A 882 55.70 -30.75 -5.61
N THR A 883 56.53 -30.05 -4.84
CA THR A 883 56.34 -28.96 -3.88
C THR A 883 55.98 -27.62 -4.56
N PRO A 884 55.60 -26.59 -3.79
CA PRO A 884 56.60 -25.52 -3.61
C PRO A 884 56.83 -25.09 -2.15
N VAL A 885 58.01 -24.51 -1.95
CA VAL A 885 58.63 -24.12 -0.68
C VAL A 885 58.46 -22.61 -0.43
N ASN A 886 58.20 -22.33 0.86
CA ASN A 886 58.24 -21.08 1.63
C ASN A 886 59.35 -20.05 1.33
N LYS A 887 59.15 -18.78 1.78
CA LYS A 887 59.76 -18.22 3.02
C LYS A 887 59.30 -16.76 3.29
N ILE A 888 58.60 -16.53 4.41
CA ILE A 888 59.02 -15.98 5.74
C ILE A 888 58.88 -14.45 5.85
N THR A 889 58.00 -13.99 6.77
CA THR A 889 58.37 -13.01 7.82
C THR A 889 57.45 -13.19 9.05
N THR A 890 58.07 -13.23 10.24
CA THR A 890 57.51 -13.37 11.60
C THR A 890 57.16 -11.99 12.23
N PRO A 891 56.60 -11.90 13.45
CA PRO A 891 55.30 -12.39 13.91
C PRO A 891 54.47 -11.30 14.65
N LEU A 892 53.16 -11.50 14.82
CA LEU A 892 52.33 -10.81 15.83
C LEU A 892 51.46 -11.85 16.55
N PRO A 893 51.10 -11.62 17.83
CA PRO A 893 51.00 -12.66 18.85
C PRO A 893 49.88 -13.67 18.56
N THR A 894 50.26 -14.94 18.63
CA THR A 894 49.38 -16.11 18.62
C THR A 894 48.38 -16.07 19.76
N THR A 895 47.11 -15.87 19.44
CA THR A 895 46.01 -16.45 20.23
C THR A 895 45.57 -17.72 19.51
N SER A 896 46.14 -18.86 19.89
CA SER A 896 45.74 -20.19 19.43
C SER A 896 44.36 -20.54 20.01
N GLY A 897 43.30 -20.14 19.34
CA GLY A 897 41.92 -20.49 19.68
C GLY A 897 40.95 -20.14 18.56
N ILE A 898 39.86 -20.89 18.46
CA ILE A 898 38.78 -20.64 17.49
C ILE A 898 38.11 -19.31 17.86
N THR A 899 37.76 -18.52 16.84
CA THR A 899 37.14 -17.20 17.02
C THR A 899 35.72 -17.21 16.47
N ILE A 900 34.79 -16.64 17.22
CA ILE A 900 33.41 -16.40 16.75
C ILE A 900 33.24 -14.90 16.52
N GLN A 901 32.82 -14.53 15.31
CA GLN A 901 32.30 -13.19 15.02
C GLN A 901 30.86 -13.14 15.53
N ALA A 902 30.59 -12.38 16.58
CA ALA A 902 29.27 -12.34 17.22
C ALA A 902 28.36 -11.24 16.67
N ALA A 903 28.91 -10.06 16.37
CA ALA A 903 28.12 -8.92 15.87
C ALA A 903 28.98 -7.87 15.16
N HIS A 904 28.33 -7.01 14.38
CA HIS A 904 28.92 -5.81 13.79
C HIS A 904 28.05 -4.60 14.18
N PHE A 905 28.53 -3.75 15.10
CA PHE A 905 27.72 -2.69 15.72
C PHE A 905 28.43 -1.35 15.82
N LYS A 906 27.65 -0.26 15.85
CA LYS A 906 28.14 1.07 16.24
C LYS A 906 28.67 1.06 17.69
N SER A 907 29.65 1.91 17.98
CA SER A 907 30.38 1.99 19.26
C SER A 907 29.54 1.72 20.51
N GLY A 908 28.44 2.45 20.73
CA GLY A 908 27.60 2.30 21.92
C GLY A 908 26.94 0.93 22.09
N ASN A 909 26.56 0.27 21.00
CA ASN A 909 25.98 -1.08 21.03
C ASN A 909 27.06 -2.16 21.09
N ALA A 910 28.24 -1.91 20.51
CA ALA A 910 29.38 -2.82 20.58
C ALA A 910 29.90 -2.99 22.03
N PHE A 911 29.96 -1.90 22.82
CA PHE A 911 30.33 -1.99 24.23
C PHE A 911 29.30 -2.78 25.05
N LYS A 912 28.00 -2.55 24.84
CA LYS A 912 26.94 -3.34 25.51
C LYS A 912 27.01 -4.82 25.14
N ALA A 913 27.27 -5.13 23.86
CA ALA A 913 27.42 -6.49 23.39
C ALA A 913 28.65 -7.17 24.01
N LYS A 914 29.79 -6.47 24.13
CA LYS A 914 30.97 -6.96 24.84
C LYS A 914 30.64 -7.32 26.29
N THR A 915 30.02 -6.40 27.05
CA THR A 915 29.65 -6.63 28.45
C THR A 915 28.71 -7.82 28.61
N TYR A 916 27.77 -7.99 27.69
CA TYR A 916 26.82 -9.09 27.72
C TYR A 916 27.48 -10.44 27.39
N LEU A 917 28.25 -10.51 26.31
CA LEU A 917 28.87 -11.74 25.83
C LEU A 917 30.02 -12.23 26.72
N SER A 918 30.67 -11.34 27.48
CA SER A 918 31.67 -11.72 28.47
C SER A 918 31.11 -12.56 29.63
N ARG A 919 29.78 -12.64 29.81
CA ARG A 919 29.14 -13.50 30.82
C ARG A 919 29.25 -15.00 30.51
N TYR A 920 29.66 -15.36 29.30
CA TYR A 920 29.83 -16.76 28.88
C TYR A 920 31.26 -17.29 29.12
N ASN A 921 32.03 -16.71 30.04
CA ASN A 921 33.40 -17.13 30.39
C ASN A 921 34.41 -17.19 29.22
N HIS A 922 34.20 -16.39 28.17
CA HIS A 922 35.14 -16.25 27.07
C HIS A 922 35.57 -14.80 26.88
N THR A 923 36.80 -14.62 26.37
CA THR A 923 37.37 -13.30 26.12
C THR A 923 36.70 -12.65 24.90
N VAL A 924 36.08 -11.49 25.10
CA VAL A 924 35.40 -10.74 24.03
C VAL A 924 36.22 -9.49 23.70
N ILE A 925 36.58 -9.33 22.42
CA ILE A 925 37.34 -8.18 21.91
C ILE A 925 36.49 -7.37 20.92
N LEU A 926 36.80 -6.08 20.83
CA LEU A 926 36.20 -5.16 19.86
C LEU A 926 37.27 -4.78 18.85
N ILE A 927 37.01 -5.05 17.57
CA ILE A 927 37.92 -4.72 16.47
C ILE A 927 37.26 -3.62 15.63
N PRO A 928 37.89 -2.45 15.45
CA PRO A 928 37.35 -1.41 14.59
C PRO A 928 37.25 -1.92 13.15
N ALA A 929 36.12 -1.67 12.49
CA ALA A 929 35.83 -2.15 11.14
C ALA A 929 35.76 -1.00 10.12
N GLU A 930 34.93 0.01 10.40
CA GLU A 930 34.77 1.25 9.61
C GLU A 930 34.37 2.41 10.56
N LYS A 931 34.30 3.65 10.06
CA LYS A 931 34.07 4.86 10.87
C LYS A 931 32.84 4.69 11.81
N TYR A 932 33.09 4.59 13.12
CA TYR A 932 32.14 4.36 14.22
C TYR A 932 31.58 2.93 14.41
N TYR A 933 32.02 1.92 13.65
CA TYR A 933 31.59 0.52 13.75
C TYR A 933 32.69 -0.42 14.27
N TYR A 934 32.28 -1.41 15.05
CA TYR A 934 33.15 -2.42 15.67
C TYR A 934 32.61 -3.84 15.41
N ASN A 935 33.53 -4.72 15.06
CA ASN A 935 33.37 -6.17 15.08
C ASN A 935 33.53 -6.69 16.51
N VAL A 936 32.49 -7.32 17.05
CA VAL A 936 32.51 -7.97 18.36
C VAL A 936 32.92 -9.43 18.16
N ARG A 937 34.08 -9.83 18.67
CA ARG A 937 34.61 -11.20 18.52
C ARG A 937 34.81 -11.88 19.86
N ILE A 938 34.45 -13.15 19.93
CA ILE A 938 34.75 -14.04 21.05
C ILE A 938 35.99 -14.85 20.65
N ILE A 939 37.07 -14.75 21.43
CA ILE A 939 38.37 -15.38 21.15
C ILE A 939 38.75 -16.35 22.27
N GLY A 940 39.68 -17.27 21.97
CA GLY A 940 40.22 -18.21 22.96
C GLY A 940 39.33 -19.42 23.21
N ILE A 941 38.56 -19.87 22.20
CA ILE A 941 37.77 -21.11 22.29
C ILE A 941 38.67 -22.30 21.93
N ASN A 942 38.71 -23.32 22.79
CA ASN A 942 39.74 -24.36 22.73
C ASN A 942 39.41 -25.48 21.72
N ASN A 943 38.12 -25.78 21.48
CA ASN A 943 37.71 -26.83 20.55
C ASN A 943 36.48 -26.45 19.69
N MET A 944 36.29 -27.15 18.57
CA MET A 944 35.22 -26.84 17.59
C MET A 944 33.81 -27.18 18.12
N GLN A 945 33.68 -28.20 18.97
CA GLN A 945 32.39 -28.58 19.57
C GLN A 945 31.88 -27.51 20.56
N GLU A 946 32.77 -26.92 21.35
CA GLU A 946 32.52 -25.81 22.26
C GLU A 946 32.13 -24.55 21.47
N ALA A 947 32.83 -24.27 20.36
CA ALA A 947 32.48 -23.17 19.47
C ALA A 947 31.07 -23.32 18.88
N ILE A 948 30.69 -24.51 18.39
CA ILE A 948 29.36 -24.78 17.84
C ILE A 948 28.27 -24.67 18.94
N THR A 949 28.57 -25.16 20.14
CA THR A 949 27.63 -25.09 21.28
C THR A 949 27.41 -23.65 21.75
N LEU A 950 28.49 -22.87 21.86
CA LEU A 950 28.42 -21.46 22.20
C LEU A 950 27.69 -20.67 21.11
N LEU A 951 27.96 -20.96 19.83
CA LEU A 951 27.30 -20.34 18.68
C LEU A 951 25.77 -20.52 18.73
N LYS A 952 25.30 -21.73 19.06
CA LYS A 952 23.86 -22.00 19.22
C LYS A 952 23.25 -21.17 20.36
N LYS A 953 23.94 -21.05 21.49
CA LYS A 953 23.48 -20.27 22.65
C LYS A 953 23.37 -18.77 22.34
N ILE A 954 24.41 -18.17 21.75
CA ILE A 954 24.41 -16.73 21.47
C ILE A 954 23.39 -16.34 20.37
N ARG A 955 23.15 -17.22 19.39
CA ARG A 955 22.12 -17.00 18.36
C ARG A 955 20.71 -16.94 18.94
N MET A 956 20.39 -17.80 19.90
CA MET A 956 19.08 -17.80 20.58
C MET A 956 18.84 -16.55 21.45
N VAL A 957 19.90 -15.89 21.89
CA VAL A 957 19.83 -14.79 22.89
C VAL A 957 19.92 -13.40 22.23
N GLY A 958 19.95 -13.33 20.89
CA GLY A 958 19.82 -12.08 20.14
C GLY A 958 20.96 -11.75 19.19
N TYR A 959 21.85 -12.71 18.88
CA TYR A 959 22.93 -12.56 17.89
C TYR A 959 22.78 -13.58 16.75
N PRO A 960 21.70 -13.53 15.96
CA PRO A 960 21.36 -14.57 14.97
C PRO A 960 22.41 -14.74 13.87
N ASP A 961 23.11 -13.66 13.52
CA ASP A 961 24.10 -13.63 12.43
C ASP A 961 25.52 -14.01 12.89
N ALA A 962 25.70 -14.43 14.15
CA ALA A 962 27.01 -14.84 14.64
C ALA A 962 27.54 -16.05 13.85
N TYR A 963 28.83 -16.10 13.51
CA TYR A 963 29.45 -17.22 12.81
C TYR A 963 30.90 -17.49 13.28
N ILE A 964 31.39 -18.72 13.06
CA ILE A 964 32.78 -19.10 13.36
C ILE A 964 33.67 -18.56 12.23
N LEU A 965 34.67 -17.75 12.58
CA LEU A 965 35.67 -17.25 11.64
C LEU A 965 36.62 -18.40 11.29
N ASN A 966 36.54 -18.91 10.05
CA ASN A 966 37.56 -19.80 9.52
C ASN A 966 38.87 -19.01 9.39
N ARG A 967 39.94 -19.49 10.02
CA ARG A 967 41.30 -19.02 9.73
C ARG A 967 41.63 -19.42 8.30
N ARG A 968 41.31 -18.59 7.32
CA ARG A 968 42.18 -18.47 6.14
C ARG A 968 43.41 -17.72 6.64
N SER A 969 44.56 -18.39 6.58
CA SER A 969 45.86 -17.73 6.69
C SER A 969 45.89 -16.55 5.69
N PRO A 970 46.52 -15.42 6.06
CA PRO A 970 46.68 -14.28 5.16
C PRO A 970 47.38 -14.65 3.84
#